data_AF-A0A317DQP6-F1
#
_entry.id   AF-A0A317DQP6-F1
#
_cell.length_a   1.000
_cell.length_b   1.000
_cell.length_c   1.000
_cell.angle_alpha   90.00
_cell.angle_beta   90.00
_cell.angle_gamma   90.00
#
_symmetry.space_group_name_H-M   'P 1'
#
loop_
_entity.id
_entity.type
_entity.pdbx_description
1 polymer ?
#
loop_
_entity_poly.entity_id
_entity_poly.type
_entity_poly.pdbx_seq_one_letter_code
_entity_poly.pdbx_strand_id
1 'polypeptide(L)'
;PPGSRRPAGAAGSPGGAPADQPAARLREAPAGTRPAGDGDIVAVPRSTPRGPELPDHAPDPALALDRAPGRNRVPHQAGDRLPALRPTAEPELTDPGAEPAPERPARRTPDSAGRRAEAERVAAPGVRQIAAPTTREVAPPPAREVATPRQRSAAERRGRPAKPVQVRPPKIKFGDRDPSVELAITEIAGHLTFTPNTVTAWYWLPEVRWAFRPDAEREALLSAISEQYAGLAGFRLHLRRTTRPFPADEWARTIDAHTASPLPDVPGTAGWADHLVAAQRHLMAVNHAEGQTYLGVTFARRSLGDSLTERLLRTFGRGTADGERRKLGRTVEQFDEVLGAFGMRGRRVTAQELEWLLYRSVALCMSPPGTLSPITNGRWERGDLLALTEQVERYRTPYGSTVKLVNRMTGEERHVAVLAVGRMEPLEIPERHEPWLHFHERLPWPMEISTRVDILGSGDSFRNLEHRLRMIRSQQLDYAEHGIDAPPELERLAKRALVIGDEMTTGLPVDSARAHGWHRIAVGGRTREECLERARRLIQLYSRELRISLQHPKNQDWLAREFIPGEPIANTGYVRRMPVPLLAAALPQAASTVGDRRGDLIGRTAGTCRRPVFLDLHFPMEVRERSGLAVFVAEPGGGKSTLLGALGYLAARRGVQVTLLDPSGPLARLCAMPELRPYSRVLNLTGSEQGTLAPYALIPTPLRSEFGAGSAGDREFEIAVSNARAERRMLVQDICMMLVPPQVAREASTATLFRHAVRQVPAEETSTLDDVVACLQGLDDDAGRELANLLLDTAEMPLAMLFFGRPPEGLLGADAALTVITMAGLRLPDLKIEREYWSAEESLALPMLHTAHRLAVRRCYGGSMSSRKLVGLDEAHFMEGWRSGRSFLVRLARDSRKWNLAALVASQNPKDILGLDVQNLVSTVFVGRIAEDTEIASEALRLLRVPVNDGYEATLASLSTADAGSAARLGFREFVMRDVDGRVQKVRVDVSYVDGLLDHLDTTPAAVAQTAGALPTVLADLEA
;
A
#
# COMPACT_ATOMS: atom_id res chain seq x y z
N PRO A 1 16.85 52.15 32.74
CA PRO A 1 17.39 53.52 32.57
C PRO A 1 17.94 53.72 31.15
N PRO A 2 17.97 54.94 30.58
CA PRO A 2 17.61 55.09 29.16
C PRO A 2 18.55 55.95 28.27
N GLY A 3 18.35 55.88 26.95
CA GLY A 3 18.72 56.92 25.97
C GLY A 3 18.55 56.45 24.51
N SER A 4 18.10 57.27 23.55
CA SER A 4 17.34 58.54 23.64
C SER A 4 16.72 58.92 22.27
N ARG A 5 15.50 59.52 22.32
CA ARG A 5 14.80 60.48 21.41
C ARG A 5 15.22 60.57 19.91
N ARG A 6 14.34 60.41 18.89
CA ARG A 6 13.20 61.27 18.40
C ARG A 6 13.60 62.68 17.89
N PRO A 7 12.85 63.37 16.97
CA PRO A 7 11.75 62.95 16.05
C PRO A 7 11.75 63.67 14.64
N ALA A 8 10.58 63.68 13.95
CA ALA A 8 10.17 64.48 12.74
C ALA A 8 10.74 64.05 11.37
N GLY A 9 10.12 64.31 10.20
CA GLY A 9 8.80 64.91 9.86
C GLY A 9 8.85 65.82 8.59
N ALA A 10 7.80 66.09 7.79
CA ALA A 10 6.44 65.52 7.67
C ALA A 10 5.71 66.04 6.38
N ALA A 11 4.54 65.47 6.04
CA ALA A 11 3.53 65.91 5.04
C ALA A 11 3.83 65.79 3.51
N GLY A 12 2.77 65.60 2.69
CA GLY A 12 2.84 65.61 1.22
C GLY A 12 1.71 64.86 0.46
N SER A 13 0.56 65.50 0.24
CA SER A 13 -0.46 65.10 -0.74
C SER A 13 -1.02 66.34 -1.42
N PRO A 14 -1.35 66.31 -2.73
CA PRO A 14 -2.77 66.20 -3.09
C PRO A 14 -3.10 65.51 -4.44
N GLY A 15 -4.34 65.00 -4.53
CA GLY A 15 -5.28 65.15 -5.66
C GLY A 15 -4.89 64.78 -7.10
N GLY A 16 -5.58 63.78 -7.68
CA GLY A 16 -5.62 63.57 -9.14
C GLY A 16 -6.48 62.37 -9.56
N ALA A 17 -7.62 62.63 -10.21
CA ALA A 17 -8.36 61.65 -11.02
C ALA A 17 -8.22 62.10 -12.51
N PRO A 18 -8.38 61.21 -13.53
CA PRO A 18 -9.72 60.72 -13.88
C PRO A 18 -9.81 59.30 -14.50
N ALA A 19 -11.07 58.84 -14.58
CA ALA A 19 -11.76 58.10 -15.66
C ALA A 19 -11.10 56.99 -16.53
N ASP A 20 -11.95 55.98 -16.74
CA ASP A 20 -12.22 55.22 -17.98
C ASP A 20 -11.46 53.94 -18.38
N GLN A 21 -12.22 53.13 -19.12
CA GLN A 21 -11.91 51.77 -19.58
C GLN A 21 -11.06 51.78 -20.86
N PRO A 22 -10.60 50.61 -21.34
CA PRO A 22 -11.28 50.10 -22.54
C PRO A 22 -11.57 48.59 -22.55
N ALA A 23 -12.51 48.24 -23.44
CA ALA A 23 -13.12 46.93 -23.59
C ALA A 23 -12.19 45.79 -24.04
N ALA A 24 -12.70 44.56 -23.90
CA ALA A 24 -12.09 43.32 -24.37
C ALA A 24 -11.83 43.32 -25.89
N ARG A 25 -10.87 42.48 -26.32
CA ARG A 25 -10.71 42.06 -27.72
C ARG A 25 -10.77 40.55 -27.82
N LEU A 26 -11.71 40.07 -28.64
CA LEU A 26 -11.72 38.70 -29.14
C LEU A 26 -10.43 38.43 -29.94
N ARG A 27 -10.06 37.15 -30.06
CA ARG A 27 -9.13 36.67 -31.09
C ARG A 27 -9.76 35.49 -31.81
N GLU A 28 -9.65 35.48 -33.13
CA GLU A 28 -10.38 34.54 -33.98
C GLU A 28 -9.80 33.11 -33.92
N ALA A 29 -10.67 32.13 -34.15
CA ALA A 29 -10.28 30.77 -34.48
C ALA A 29 -10.16 30.62 -36.01
N PRO A 30 -9.12 29.94 -36.54
CA PRO A 30 -8.98 29.73 -37.98
C PRO A 30 -10.00 28.70 -38.49
N ALA A 31 -10.75 29.05 -39.52
CA ALA A 31 -11.69 28.12 -40.16
C ALA A 31 -10.96 27.10 -41.06
N GLY A 32 -11.24 25.81 -40.85
CA GLY A 32 -10.75 24.70 -41.69
C GLY A 32 -11.88 24.09 -42.52
N THR A 33 -11.72 24.10 -43.85
CA THR A 33 -12.72 23.64 -44.83
C THR A 33 -13.12 22.17 -44.69
N ARG A 34 -14.43 21.89 -44.72
CA ARG A 34 -14.98 20.58 -45.10
C ARG A 34 -14.96 20.42 -46.63
N PRO A 35 -14.60 19.25 -47.17
CA PRO A 35 -15.21 18.73 -48.39
C PRO A 35 -16.51 17.97 -48.05
N ALA A 36 -17.47 17.96 -48.97
CA ALA A 36 -18.61 17.06 -48.95
C ALA A 36 -18.37 15.86 -49.88
N GLY A 37 -19.07 14.76 -49.66
CA GLY A 37 -19.04 13.57 -50.52
C GLY A 37 -20.14 12.60 -50.10
N ASP A 38 -21.15 12.44 -50.95
CA ASP A 38 -22.24 11.47 -50.74
C ASP A 38 -21.76 10.03 -50.92
N GLY A 39 -22.49 9.10 -50.30
CA GLY A 39 -22.19 7.67 -50.35
C GLY A 39 -23.18 6.84 -49.55
N ASP A 40 -24.37 6.61 -50.12
CA ASP A 40 -25.27 5.54 -49.67
C ASP A 40 -24.54 4.18 -49.65
N ILE A 41 -24.85 3.33 -48.67
CA ILE A 41 -25.14 1.89 -48.88
C ILE A 41 -25.65 1.22 -47.58
N VAL A 42 -26.89 0.72 -47.66
CA VAL A 42 -27.46 -0.48 -47.03
C VAL A 42 -27.09 -0.82 -45.57
N ALA A 43 -28.07 -0.70 -44.67
CA ALA A 43 -28.05 -1.35 -43.37
C ALA A 43 -28.35 -2.87 -43.48
N VAL A 44 -27.58 -3.70 -42.76
CA VAL A 44 -27.84 -5.13 -42.57
C VAL A 44 -27.61 -5.50 -41.09
N PRO A 45 -28.56 -6.14 -40.39
CA PRO A 45 -28.38 -6.52 -38.99
C PRO A 45 -27.41 -7.70 -38.88
N ARG A 46 -26.45 -7.63 -37.93
CA ARG A 46 -25.55 -8.76 -37.63
C ARG A 46 -26.10 -9.61 -36.49
N SER A 47 -26.68 -10.75 -36.87
CA SER A 47 -27.04 -11.86 -35.98
C SER A 47 -25.82 -12.42 -35.24
N THR A 48 -25.98 -12.75 -33.96
CA THR A 48 -25.00 -13.51 -33.18
C THR A 48 -24.99 -14.99 -33.59
N PRO A 49 -23.81 -15.62 -33.80
CA PRO A 49 -23.72 -17.05 -34.03
C PRO A 49 -23.82 -17.83 -32.72
N ARG A 50 -24.72 -18.81 -32.67
CA ARG A 50 -24.75 -19.87 -31.64
C ARG A 50 -23.73 -20.97 -31.97
N GLY A 51 -23.26 -21.68 -30.93
CA GLY A 51 -22.79 -23.05 -31.07
C GLY A 51 -21.85 -23.51 -29.93
N PRO A 52 -21.80 -24.82 -29.60
CA PRO A 52 -22.84 -25.84 -29.75
C PRO A 52 -23.25 -26.46 -28.39
N GLU A 53 -24.41 -27.12 -28.36
CA GLU A 53 -24.89 -27.88 -27.20
C GLU A 53 -24.49 -29.37 -27.28
N LEU A 54 -24.74 -30.09 -26.16
CA LEU A 54 -24.89 -31.55 -25.96
C LEU A 54 -23.75 -32.29 -25.21
N PRO A 55 -24.08 -33.34 -24.41
CA PRO A 55 -25.40 -33.77 -23.91
C PRO A 55 -25.48 -33.90 -22.37
N ASP A 56 -26.71 -34.01 -21.85
CA ASP A 56 -27.00 -34.41 -20.47
C ASP A 56 -26.58 -35.85 -20.16
N HIS A 57 -26.29 -36.12 -18.88
CA HIS A 57 -26.45 -37.44 -18.28
C HIS A 57 -26.96 -37.32 -16.82
N ALA A 58 -28.08 -38.01 -16.55
CA ALA A 58 -28.70 -38.19 -15.24
C ALA A 58 -29.04 -39.70 -15.06
N PRO A 59 -29.51 -40.18 -13.90
CA PRO A 59 -28.57 -40.75 -12.92
C PRO A 59 -28.99 -42.14 -12.38
N ASP A 60 -28.38 -42.54 -11.25
CA ASP A 60 -28.80 -43.59 -10.30
C ASP A 60 -28.55 -45.08 -10.69
N PRO A 61 -28.56 -46.05 -9.74
CA PRO A 61 -28.61 -45.92 -8.27
C PRO A 61 -27.65 -46.84 -7.44
N ALA A 62 -27.68 -46.60 -6.11
CA ALA A 62 -27.74 -47.60 -5.00
C ALA A 62 -26.51 -47.92 -4.10
N LEU A 63 -26.87 -48.24 -2.85
CA LEU A 63 -26.13 -48.85 -1.72
C LEU A 63 -25.12 -47.97 -0.91
N ALA A 64 -25.05 -48.04 0.43
CA ALA A 64 -26.06 -48.27 1.50
C ALA A 64 -25.43 -48.08 2.90
N LEU A 65 -26.14 -47.38 3.82
CA LEU A 65 -25.94 -47.36 5.29
C LEU A 65 -24.59 -46.75 5.80
N ASP A 66 -24.46 -46.29 7.06
CA ASP A 66 -25.32 -46.45 8.24
C ASP A 66 -25.40 -45.18 9.15
N ARG A 67 -26.22 -45.21 10.23
CA ARG A 67 -26.56 -44.07 11.11
C ARG A 67 -25.96 -44.16 12.53
N ALA A 68 -25.55 -43.01 13.09
CA ALA A 68 -25.75 -42.67 14.52
C ALA A 68 -25.48 -41.17 14.82
N PRO A 69 -26.26 -40.48 15.69
CA PRO A 69 -26.06 -39.05 15.99
C PRO A 69 -25.36 -38.76 17.34
N GLY A 70 -24.55 -37.69 17.37
CA GLY A 70 -23.99 -37.11 18.61
C GLY A 70 -25.02 -36.26 19.38
N ARG A 71 -24.94 -36.24 20.71
CA ARG A 71 -25.92 -35.59 21.60
C ARG A 71 -25.65 -34.10 21.85
N ASN A 72 -26.73 -33.34 22.03
CA ASN A 72 -26.72 -31.96 22.55
C ASN A 72 -26.02 -31.83 23.92
N ARG A 73 -25.44 -30.65 24.17
CA ARG A 73 -25.20 -30.12 25.53
C ARG A 73 -25.66 -28.68 25.61
N VAL A 74 -26.25 -28.32 26.75
CA VAL A 74 -26.76 -26.98 27.09
C VAL A 74 -25.72 -26.28 28.00
N PRO A 75 -25.50 -24.96 27.87
CA PRO A 75 -24.51 -24.25 28.68
C PRO A 75 -25.01 -23.90 30.10
N HIS A 76 -24.07 -23.66 31.02
CA HIS A 76 -24.33 -23.15 32.38
C HIS A 76 -23.50 -21.89 32.67
N GLN A 77 -24.09 -21.01 33.48
CA GLN A 77 -23.52 -19.85 34.19
C GLN A 77 -23.85 -20.03 35.71
N ALA A 78 -23.25 -19.36 36.69
CA ALA A 78 -21.94 -18.69 36.85
C ALA A 78 -21.76 -18.31 38.35
N GLY A 79 -20.53 -18.01 38.80
CA GLY A 79 -20.22 -17.52 40.17
C GLY A 79 -19.97 -18.62 41.23
N ASP A 80 -19.32 -18.35 42.37
CA ASP A 80 -18.64 -17.13 42.86
C ASP A 80 -17.68 -17.48 44.04
N ARG A 81 -16.78 -16.53 44.40
CA ARG A 81 -16.00 -16.38 45.66
C ARG A 81 -14.64 -17.09 45.87
N LEU A 82 -13.71 -16.27 46.39
CA LEU A 82 -12.47 -16.61 47.13
C LEU A 82 -12.72 -16.39 48.64
N PRO A 83 -11.89 -16.93 49.58
CA PRO A 83 -10.68 -16.22 50.01
C PRO A 83 -9.46 -17.15 50.27
N ALA A 84 -8.32 -16.56 50.67
CA ALA A 84 -7.01 -17.23 50.79
C ALA A 84 -6.50 -17.36 52.24
N LEU A 85 -5.41 -18.12 52.44
CA LEU A 85 -4.32 -17.81 53.40
C LEU A 85 -3.02 -18.64 53.09
N ARG A 86 -1.90 -18.28 53.73
CA ARG A 86 -0.50 -18.72 53.48
C ARG A 86 0.03 -19.62 54.65
N PRO A 87 1.35 -19.91 54.90
CA PRO A 87 2.62 -19.62 54.18
C PRO A 87 3.73 -20.75 54.21
N THR A 88 4.98 -20.37 53.88
CA THR A 88 6.31 -20.98 54.25
C THR A 88 6.77 -22.27 53.55
N ALA A 89 8.07 -22.48 53.20
CA ALA A 89 9.28 -21.63 53.32
C ALA A 89 10.40 -21.99 52.29
N GLU A 90 11.36 -21.07 52.11
CA GLU A 90 12.74 -21.24 51.60
C GLU A 90 13.73 -21.48 52.78
N PRO A 91 15.05 -21.77 52.65
CA PRO A 91 15.98 -21.70 51.50
C PRO A 91 16.67 -23.08 51.21
N GLU A 92 17.80 -23.31 50.49
CA GLU A 92 19.15 -22.71 50.45
C GLU A 92 19.89 -22.89 49.10
N LEU A 93 21.08 -22.27 48.98
CA LEU A 93 21.98 -22.29 47.82
C LEU A 93 23.02 -23.42 47.88
N THR A 94 23.33 -24.05 46.74
CA THR A 94 24.74 -24.34 46.33
C THR A 94 24.85 -24.84 44.88
N ASP A 95 25.94 -24.45 44.23
CA ASP A 95 26.52 -24.94 42.96
C ASP A 95 27.91 -25.55 43.33
N PRO A 96 28.66 -26.32 42.51
CA PRO A 96 28.44 -26.67 41.10
C PRO A 96 28.73 -28.15 40.68
N GLY A 97 28.35 -28.49 39.44
CA GLY A 97 29.26 -29.23 38.53
C GLY A 97 28.81 -30.57 37.89
N ALA A 98 29.46 -30.87 36.76
CA ALA A 98 29.56 -32.12 36.00
C ALA A 98 28.33 -32.67 35.23
N GLU A 99 28.49 -32.83 33.91
CA GLU A 99 27.75 -33.82 33.11
C GLU A 99 28.25 -35.25 33.44
N PRO A 100 27.42 -36.30 33.24
CA PRO A 100 27.53 -37.03 31.96
C PRO A 100 26.19 -37.52 31.38
N ALA A 101 26.23 -38.01 30.13
CA ALA A 101 25.06 -38.46 29.36
C ALA A 101 24.56 -39.89 29.71
N PRO A 102 23.26 -40.21 29.46
CA PRO A 102 22.69 -41.55 29.61
C PRO A 102 22.64 -42.36 28.30
N GLU A 103 22.75 -43.69 28.40
CA GLU A 103 22.64 -44.65 27.29
C GLU A 103 21.20 -45.14 27.01
N ARG A 104 21.03 -45.94 25.94
CA ARG A 104 19.78 -46.63 25.55
C ARG A 104 19.74 -48.09 26.02
N PRO A 105 18.52 -48.66 26.18
CA PRO A 105 18.20 -49.95 25.56
C PRO A 105 16.94 -49.86 24.67
N ALA A 106 16.94 -50.32 23.41
CA ALA A 106 16.76 -51.71 22.93
C ALA A 106 15.27 -52.15 22.86
N ARG A 107 14.63 -52.11 21.68
CA ARG A 107 14.48 -53.22 20.67
C ARG A 107 13.33 -54.22 20.96
N ARG A 108 12.41 -54.37 19.98
CA ARG A 108 12.14 -55.64 19.24
C ARG A 108 11.18 -55.44 18.05
N THR A 109 11.23 -56.37 17.09
CA THR A 109 10.34 -56.54 15.92
C THR A 109 9.29 -57.64 16.20
N PRO A 110 8.32 -57.88 15.29
CA PRO A 110 8.51 -58.98 14.32
C PRO A 110 7.87 -58.81 12.91
N ASP A 111 8.18 -59.81 12.08
CA ASP A 111 7.56 -60.37 10.85
C ASP A 111 6.03 -60.26 10.65
N SER A 112 5.42 -60.49 9.46
CA SER A 112 5.90 -60.71 8.06
C SER A 112 4.73 -60.71 7.04
N ALA A 113 5.00 -60.51 5.74
CA ALA A 113 4.18 -60.96 4.58
C ALA A 113 4.92 -60.71 3.24
N GLY A 114 4.54 -61.38 2.13
CA GLY A 114 5.03 -61.02 0.78
C GLY A 114 4.70 -61.98 -0.38
N ARG A 115 4.92 -61.51 -1.62
CA ARG A 115 5.02 -62.20 -2.95
C ARG A 115 5.81 -61.24 -3.86
N ARG A 116 6.97 -61.61 -4.45
CA ARG A 116 7.18 -62.32 -5.73
C ARG A 116 6.48 -61.67 -6.94
N ALA A 117 7.15 -61.43 -8.08
CA ALA A 117 8.58 -61.52 -8.45
C ALA A 117 8.81 -60.76 -9.81
N GLU A 118 9.89 -60.79 -10.60
CA GLU A 118 11.27 -61.40 -10.67
C GLU A 118 12.07 -60.43 -11.63
N ALA A 119 13.35 -60.49 -12.04
CA ALA A 119 14.55 -61.32 -11.89
C ALA A 119 15.80 -60.40 -12.18
N GLU A 120 17.04 -60.60 -11.69
CA GLU A 120 18.15 -61.50 -12.13
C GLU A 120 18.78 -61.20 -13.51
N ARG A 121 20.12 -61.24 -13.75
CA ARG A 121 21.39 -61.48 -12.98
C ARG A 121 22.52 -60.76 -13.76
N VAL A 122 23.69 -60.30 -13.27
CA VAL A 122 24.49 -60.44 -12.02
C VAL A 122 25.35 -61.73 -11.90
N ALA A 123 26.69 -61.62 -12.02
CA ALA A 123 27.66 -62.69 -11.70
C ALA A 123 29.13 -62.24 -11.47
N ALA A 124 29.72 -62.64 -10.33
CA ALA A 124 31.14 -62.74 -9.93
C ALA A 124 31.21 -63.52 -8.58
N PRO A 125 32.36 -64.05 -8.04
CA PRO A 125 33.77 -64.05 -8.48
C PRO A 125 34.26 -65.53 -8.75
N GLY A 126 35.46 -66.08 -8.46
CA GLY A 126 36.73 -65.61 -7.86
C GLY A 126 37.72 -66.73 -7.41
N VAL A 127 38.80 -66.34 -6.70
CA VAL A 127 39.64 -67.12 -5.73
C VAL A 127 40.77 -68.09 -6.21
N ARG A 128 42.03 -67.59 -6.03
CA ARG A 128 43.33 -68.23 -5.62
C ARG A 128 44.10 -69.36 -6.39
N GLN A 129 45.35 -68.99 -6.73
CA GLN A 129 46.67 -69.67 -6.51
C GLN A 129 47.06 -71.02 -7.18
N ILE A 130 48.27 -71.07 -7.79
CA ILE A 130 49.46 -71.90 -7.37
C ILE A 130 50.69 -71.73 -8.33
N ALA A 131 51.91 -71.67 -7.75
CA ALA A 131 53.28 -71.98 -8.24
C ALA A 131 53.90 -71.47 -9.59
N ALA A 132 55.25 -71.46 -9.60
CA ALA A 132 56.23 -71.35 -10.72
C ALA A 132 57.27 -72.52 -10.57
N PRO A 133 58.48 -72.64 -11.20
CA PRO A 133 59.40 -71.73 -11.96
C PRO A 133 59.80 -72.30 -13.38
N THR A 134 60.90 -72.03 -14.13
CA THR A 134 62.36 -71.78 -13.90
C THR A 134 63.17 -71.21 -15.11
N THR A 135 64.20 -70.37 -14.85
CA THR A 135 65.56 -70.24 -15.53
C THR A 135 65.69 -69.91 -17.04
N ARG A 136 66.80 -69.33 -17.60
CA ARG A 136 68.14 -68.90 -17.11
C ARG A 136 68.77 -67.77 -17.97
N GLU A 137 69.92 -67.18 -17.56
CA GLU A 137 70.58 -66.02 -18.21
C GLU A 137 71.86 -66.33 -19.04
N VAL A 138 72.29 -65.36 -19.88
CA VAL A 138 73.70 -65.01 -20.24
C VAL A 138 73.78 -63.47 -20.45
N ALA A 139 74.96 -62.82 -20.28
CA ALA A 139 75.10 -61.34 -20.17
C ALA A 139 76.14 -60.67 -21.15
N PRO A 140 76.92 -59.60 -20.81
CA PRO A 140 76.80 -58.23 -21.35
C PRO A 140 78.13 -57.73 -22.02
N PRO A 141 78.55 -56.43 -22.08
CA PRO A 141 77.94 -55.07 -21.92
C PRO A 141 78.23 -54.17 -23.18
N PRO A 142 78.39 -52.80 -23.19
CA PRO A 142 78.10 -51.74 -22.20
C PRO A 142 77.38 -50.43 -22.69
N ALA A 143 76.86 -49.68 -21.71
CA ALA A 143 76.81 -48.21 -21.59
C ALA A 143 76.24 -47.28 -22.70
N ARG A 144 75.03 -46.74 -22.45
CA ARG A 144 74.87 -45.35 -21.93
C ARG A 144 73.44 -45.12 -21.40
N GLU A 145 73.32 -44.34 -20.33
CA GLU A 145 72.06 -44.15 -19.59
C GLU A 145 71.25 -42.94 -20.07
N VAL A 146 69.93 -43.12 -20.23
CA VAL A 146 68.93 -42.05 -20.16
C VAL A 146 67.75 -42.57 -19.33
N ALA A 147 67.43 -41.89 -18.23
CA ALA A 147 66.55 -42.44 -17.18
C ALA A 147 65.07 -42.53 -17.60
N THR A 148 64.42 -43.64 -17.26
CA THR A 148 63.02 -43.94 -17.54
C THR A 148 62.05 -43.34 -16.49
N PRO A 149 60.78 -43.08 -16.84
CA PRO A 149 59.89 -42.27 -16.01
C PRO A 149 59.33 -43.03 -14.79
N ARG A 150 59.48 -42.44 -13.60
CA ARG A 150 58.83 -42.94 -12.37
C ARG A 150 57.34 -42.60 -12.37
N GLN A 151 56.51 -43.61 -12.13
CA GLN A 151 55.12 -43.43 -11.72
C GLN A 151 55.04 -42.62 -10.41
N ARG A 152 54.04 -41.74 -10.29
CA ARG A 152 53.55 -41.23 -9.02
C ARG A 152 52.02 -41.22 -9.02
N SER A 153 51.46 -41.43 -7.83
CA SER A 153 50.05 -41.65 -7.57
C SER A 153 49.15 -40.51 -8.06
N ALA A 154 47.94 -40.87 -8.52
CA ALA A 154 46.87 -39.91 -8.69
C ALA A 154 46.45 -39.36 -7.32
N ALA A 155 46.53 -38.04 -7.17
CA ALA A 155 45.99 -37.31 -6.02
C ALA A 155 44.91 -36.35 -6.52
N GLU A 156 43.76 -36.31 -5.83
CA GLU A 156 42.59 -35.56 -6.27
C GLU A 156 42.85 -34.06 -6.35
N ARG A 157 42.91 -33.51 -7.56
CA ARG A 157 42.77 -32.07 -7.77
C ARG A 157 41.29 -31.67 -7.64
N ARG A 158 40.81 -31.56 -6.39
CA ARG A 158 39.55 -30.85 -6.07
C ARG A 158 39.52 -29.52 -6.83
N GLY A 159 38.49 -29.31 -7.64
CA GLY A 159 38.38 -28.14 -8.49
C GLY A 159 38.29 -26.86 -7.67
N ARG A 160 39.34 -26.02 -7.70
CA ARG A 160 39.25 -24.66 -7.15
C ARG A 160 38.21 -23.87 -7.96
N PRO A 161 37.27 -23.13 -7.33
CA PRO A 161 36.43 -22.19 -8.05
C PRO A 161 37.30 -21.16 -8.77
N ALA A 162 36.96 -20.86 -10.02
CA ALA A 162 37.70 -19.87 -10.80
C ALA A 162 37.46 -18.48 -10.20
N LYS A 163 38.52 -17.82 -9.73
CA LYS A 163 38.40 -16.46 -9.17
C LYS A 163 37.77 -15.51 -10.20
N PRO A 164 36.79 -14.67 -9.83
CA PRO A 164 36.24 -13.66 -10.72
C PRO A 164 37.36 -12.70 -11.16
N VAL A 165 37.51 -12.50 -12.47
CA VAL A 165 38.52 -11.61 -13.03
C VAL A 165 37.96 -10.19 -13.01
N GLN A 166 38.45 -9.37 -12.08
CA GLN A 166 38.03 -7.99 -11.91
C GLN A 166 38.20 -7.20 -13.23
N VAL A 167 37.10 -6.61 -13.71
CA VAL A 167 37.09 -5.84 -14.96
C VAL A 167 37.89 -4.55 -14.78
N ARG A 168 39.09 -4.48 -15.37
CA ARG A 168 39.86 -3.23 -15.42
C ARG A 168 39.09 -2.19 -16.24
N PRO A 169 38.95 -0.94 -15.77
CA PRO A 169 38.27 0.10 -16.53
C PRO A 169 39.04 0.37 -17.85
N PRO A 170 38.35 0.49 -19.00
CA PRO A 170 39.00 0.80 -20.26
C PRO A 170 39.65 2.18 -20.21
N LYS A 171 40.81 2.36 -20.87
CA LYS A 171 41.41 3.68 -21.03
C LYS A 171 40.51 4.54 -21.92
N ILE A 172 39.83 5.51 -21.32
CA ILE A 172 38.94 6.44 -22.02
C ILE A 172 39.79 7.32 -22.94
N LYS A 173 39.47 7.30 -24.24
CA LYS A 173 39.87 8.35 -25.18
C LYS A 173 38.75 9.39 -25.20
N PHE A 174 39.06 10.62 -24.80
CA PHE A 174 38.12 11.74 -24.92
C PHE A 174 38.14 12.26 -26.36
N GLY A 175 37.25 11.71 -27.16
CA GLY A 175 36.96 12.15 -28.53
C GLY A 175 35.54 11.72 -28.88
N ASP A 176 34.92 12.41 -29.83
CA ASP A 176 33.62 11.99 -30.33
C ASP A 176 33.70 10.63 -31.03
N ARG A 177 32.65 9.83 -30.83
CA ARG A 177 32.46 8.59 -31.59
C ARG A 177 31.92 8.93 -32.97
N ASP A 178 32.15 8.02 -33.89
CA ASP A 178 31.43 7.99 -35.17
C ASP A 178 29.91 8.05 -34.89
N PRO A 179 29.13 8.90 -35.58
CA PRO A 179 27.69 9.01 -35.36
C PRO A 179 26.95 7.67 -35.58
N SER A 180 27.48 6.76 -36.40
CA SER A 180 26.94 5.40 -36.57
C SER A 180 27.16 4.46 -35.38
N VAL A 181 27.94 4.86 -34.37
CA VAL A 181 28.27 4.07 -33.17
C VAL A 181 28.19 4.93 -31.91
N GLU A 182 27.02 5.55 -31.66
CA GLU A 182 26.86 6.46 -30.52
C GLU A 182 26.99 5.77 -29.14
N LEU A 183 26.64 4.47 -29.05
CA LEU A 183 26.60 3.67 -27.83
C LEU A 183 27.75 2.65 -27.70
N ALA A 184 28.12 2.33 -26.46
CA ALA A 184 29.06 1.26 -26.11
C ALA A 184 28.43 -0.15 -26.10
N ILE A 185 27.09 -0.25 -26.16
CA ILE A 185 26.37 -1.52 -26.33
C ILE A 185 26.39 -1.92 -27.81
N THR A 186 26.61 -3.20 -28.07
CA THR A 186 26.69 -3.77 -29.42
C THR A 186 25.54 -4.72 -29.78
N GLU A 187 24.81 -5.21 -28.77
CA GLU A 187 23.83 -6.29 -28.86
C GLU A 187 23.03 -6.37 -27.55
N ILE A 188 21.75 -6.73 -27.61
CA ILE A 188 20.91 -7.11 -26.46
C ILE A 188 20.30 -8.50 -26.71
N ALA A 189 20.31 -9.35 -25.69
CA ALA A 189 19.58 -10.62 -25.70
C ALA A 189 18.84 -10.86 -24.36
N GLY A 190 17.52 -10.70 -24.39
CA GLY A 190 16.64 -10.80 -23.22
C GLY A 190 16.97 -9.71 -22.19
N HIS A 191 17.50 -10.14 -21.04
CA HIS A 191 17.94 -9.26 -19.95
C HIS A 191 19.46 -8.96 -19.97
N LEU A 192 20.18 -9.44 -20.99
CA LEU A 192 21.63 -9.24 -21.13
C LEU A 192 21.93 -8.13 -22.12
N THR A 193 22.75 -7.17 -21.69
CA THR A 193 23.34 -6.14 -22.57
C THR A 193 24.83 -6.42 -22.78
N PHE A 194 25.30 -6.35 -24.04
CA PHE A 194 26.66 -6.71 -24.41
C PHE A 194 27.45 -5.48 -24.86
N THR A 195 28.67 -5.33 -24.36
CA THR A 195 29.69 -4.44 -24.93
C THR A 195 30.77 -5.28 -25.62
N PRO A 196 31.79 -4.69 -26.28
CA PRO A 196 32.90 -5.46 -26.83
C PRO A 196 33.65 -6.31 -25.77
N ASN A 197 33.70 -5.86 -24.52
CA ASN A 197 34.55 -6.43 -23.47
C ASN A 197 33.80 -7.01 -22.27
N THR A 198 32.54 -6.62 -22.05
CA THR A 198 31.72 -6.98 -20.87
C THR A 198 30.32 -7.44 -21.25
N VAL A 199 29.69 -8.16 -20.34
CA VAL A 199 28.25 -8.44 -20.34
C VAL A 199 27.67 -7.84 -19.06
N THR A 200 26.49 -7.24 -19.14
CA THR A 200 25.73 -6.77 -17.98
C THR A 200 24.36 -7.44 -17.98
N ALA A 201 24.09 -8.24 -16.94
CA ALA A 201 22.81 -8.89 -16.71
C ALA A 201 21.90 -7.99 -15.86
N TRP A 202 20.71 -7.70 -16.35
CA TRP A 202 19.80 -6.74 -15.73
C TRP A 202 18.67 -7.40 -14.93
N TYR A 203 18.49 -6.89 -13.71
CA TYR A 203 17.46 -7.31 -12.75
C TYR A 203 16.56 -6.13 -12.38
N TRP A 204 15.26 -6.37 -12.29
CA TRP A 204 14.28 -5.44 -11.73
C TRP A 204 14.16 -5.72 -10.24
N LEU A 205 14.28 -4.68 -9.42
CA LEU A 205 14.13 -4.78 -7.96
C LEU A 205 12.73 -4.28 -7.57
N PRO A 206 11.89 -5.11 -6.91
CA PRO A 206 10.59 -4.67 -6.42
C PRO A 206 10.67 -3.53 -5.41
N GLU A 207 9.61 -2.74 -5.35
CA GLU A 207 9.43 -1.73 -4.31
C GLU A 207 9.29 -2.37 -2.91
N VAL A 208 9.92 -1.79 -1.90
CA VAL A 208 9.92 -2.31 -0.51
C VAL A 208 9.38 -1.27 0.47
N ARG A 209 8.38 -1.66 1.29
CA ARG A 209 7.83 -0.82 2.39
C ARG A 209 8.93 -0.44 3.39
N TRP A 210 9.17 0.86 3.56
CA TRP A 210 10.11 1.41 4.55
C TRP A 210 9.43 2.14 5.73
N ALA A 211 8.44 2.99 5.43
CA ALA A 211 7.64 3.69 6.44
C ALA A 211 6.81 2.71 7.29
N PHE A 212 6.57 3.06 8.56
CA PHE A 212 5.78 2.26 9.53
C PHE A 212 6.18 0.78 9.60
N ARG A 213 7.49 0.51 9.45
CA ARG A 213 8.13 -0.78 9.67
C ARG A 213 8.87 -0.69 11.03
N PRO A 214 8.81 -1.71 11.90
CA PRO A 214 9.64 -1.76 13.11
C PRO A 214 11.13 -1.65 12.77
N ASP A 215 11.95 -1.05 13.63
CA ASP A 215 13.38 -0.90 13.33
C ASP A 215 14.12 -2.25 13.24
N ALA A 216 13.81 -3.23 14.09
CA ALA A 216 14.34 -4.60 13.94
C ALA A 216 13.97 -5.26 12.58
N GLU A 217 12.80 -4.94 12.02
CA GLU A 217 12.41 -5.37 10.66
C GLU A 217 13.18 -4.61 9.56
N ARG A 218 13.58 -3.35 9.81
CA ARG A 218 14.42 -2.55 8.90
C ARG A 218 15.86 -3.06 8.93
N GLU A 219 16.42 -3.31 10.10
CA GLU A 219 17.75 -3.90 10.29
C GLU A 219 17.84 -5.26 9.61
N ALA A 220 16.91 -6.19 9.86
CA ALA A 220 16.90 -7.49 9.20
C ALA A 220 16.84 -7.40 7.66
N LEU A 221 16.08 -6.42 7.13
CA LEU A 221 16.05 -6.11 5.69
C LEU A 221 17.39 -5.58 5.19
N LEU A 222 18.03 -4.65 5.91
CA LEU A 222 19.32 -4.07 5.54
C LEU A 222 20.46 -5.11 5.61
N SER A 223 20.46 -5.99 6.61
CA SER A 223 21.40 -7.10 6.74
C SER A 223 21.26 -8.08 5.57
N ALA A 224 20.04 -8.53 5.24
CA ALA A 224 19.81 -9.41 4.09
C ALA A 224 20.26 -8.77 2.75
N ILE A 225 19.99 -7.47 2.55
CA ILE A 225 20.47 -6.74 1.36
C ILE A 225 22.01 -6.61 1.37
N SER A 226 22.63 -6.50 2.55
CA SER A 226 24.09 -6.44 2.71
C SER A 226 24.77 -7.77 2.39
N GLU A 227 24.18 -8.90 2.81
CA GLU A 227 24.59 -10.25 2.41
C GLU A 227 24.53 -10.42 0.89
N GLN A 228 23.45 -9.99 0.25
CA GLN A 228 23.28 -10.07 -1.20
C GLN A 228 24.30 -9.20 -1.94
N TYR A 229 24.60 -7.98 -1.46
CA TYR A 229 25.70 -7.18 -2.00
C TYR A 229 27.08 -7.83 -1.79
N ALA A 230 27.34 -8.42 -0.62
CA ALA A 230 28.60 -9.12 -0.34
C ALA A 230 28.77 -10.39 -1.20
N GLY A 231 27.69 -11.10 -1.51
CA GLY A 231 27.66 -12.22 -2.47
C GLY A 231 28.02 -11.81 -3.90
N LEU A 232 27.92 -10.52 -4.24
CA LEU A 232 28.33 -9.93 -5.53
C LEU A 232 29.75 -9.33 -5.49
N ALA A 233 30.56 -9.67 -4.49
CA ALA A 233 31.95 -9.22 -4.40
C ALA A 233 32.81 -9.63 -5.60
N GLY A 234 33.59 -8.68 -6.12
CA GLY A 234 34.41 -8.84 -7.33
C GLY A 234 33.70 -8.43 -8.63
N PHE A 235 32.38 -8.19 -8.61
CA PHE A 235 31.60 -7.69 -9.74
C PHE A 235 31.38 -6.17 -9.66
N ARG A 236 31.09 -5.57 -10.83
CA ARG A 236 30.68 -4.16 -10.93
C ARG A 236 29.18 -4.07 -11.09
N LEU A 237 28.53 -3.28 -10.27
CA LEU A 237 27.10 -3.05 -10.28
C LEU A 237 26.77 -1.71 -10.97
N HIS A 238 25.69 -1.69 -11.74
CA HIS A 238 25.08 -0.47 -12.26
C HIS A 238 23.61 -0.44 -11.82
N LEU A 239 23.35 0.30 -10.74
CA LEU A 239 21.99 0.55 -10.28
C LEU A 239 21.42 1.79 -10.99
N ARG A 240 20.22 1.66 -11.56
CA ARG A 240 19.46 2.74 -12.18
C ARG A 240 18.08 2.84 -11.52
N ARG A 241 17.70 4.02 -11.04
CA ARG A 241 16.28 4.34 -10.77
C ARG A 241 15.80 5.31 -11.84
N THR A 242 14.73 4.94 -12.51
CA THR A 242 13.99 5.73 -13.49
C THR A 242 12.55 5.86 -13.01
N THR A 243 11.75 6.76 -13.59
CA THR A 243 10.31 6.81 -13.32
C THR A 243 9.47 6.31 -14.50
N ARG A 244 8.24 5.88 -14.20
CA ARG A 244 7.18 5.54 -15.17
C ARG A 244 5.90 6.30 -14.79
N PRO A 245 5.22 7.00 -15.71
CA PRO A 245 3.95 7.66 -15.40
C PRO A 245 2.92 6.64 -14.92
N PHE A 246 2.04 7.05 -14.01
CA PHE A 246 0.86 6.27 -13.66
C PHE A 246 -0.13 6.24 -14.86
N PRO A 247 -0.63 5.05 -15.28
CA PRO A 247 -1.52 4.93 -16.43
C PRO A 247 -2.97 5.30 -16.05
N ALA A 248 -3.23 6.61 -15.98
CA ALA A 248 -4.55 7.15 -15.59
C ALA A 248 -5.69 6.79 -16.56
N ASP A 249 -5.37 6.45 -17.82
CA ASP A 249 -6.30 5.95 -18.82
C ASP A 249 -6.66 4.46 -18.63
N GLU A 250 -5.71 3.65 -18.17
CA GLU A 250 -5.91 2.23 -17.84
C GLU A 250 -6.69 2.09 -16.52
N TRP A 251 -6.36 2.93 -15.52
CA TRP A 251 -7.11 3.02 -14.27
C TRP A 251 -8.57 3.45 -14.51
N ALA A 252 -8.81 4.52 -15.28
CA ALA A 252 -10.18 5.01 -15.53
C ALA A 252 -11.04 3.94 -16.25
N ARG A 253 -10.47 3.23 -17.24
CA ARG A 253 -11.15 2.10 -17.91
C ARG A 253 -11.40 0.93 -16.96
N THR A 254 -10.52 0.72 -15.99
CA THR A 254 -10.63 -0.35 -14.98
C THR A 254 -11.69 -0.04 -13.93
N ILE A 255 -11.79 1.19 -13.41
CA ILE A 255 -12.85 1.56 -12.46
C ILE A 255 -14.22 1.62 -13.14
N ASP A 256 -14.29 2.06 -14.40
CA ASP A 256 -15.50 2.03 -15.22
C ASP A 256 -16.00 0.59 -15.44
N ALA A 257 -15.11 -0.32 -15.88
CA ALA A 257 -15.43 -1.74 -16.01
C ALA A 257 -15.78 -2.44 -14.67
N HIS A 258 -15.38 -1.88 -13.52
CA HIS A 258 -15.80 -2.32 -12.19
C HIS A 258 -17.04 -1.57 -11.65
N THR A 259 -17.73 -0.79 -12.49
CA THR A 259 -18.90 0.02 -12.12
C THR A 259 -20.02 -0.28 -13.11
N ALA A 260 -20.64 -1.46 -12.97
CA ALA A 260 -21.61 -1.99 -13.93
C ALA A 260 -22.91 -1.16 -14.07
N SER A 261 -23.21 -0.30 -13.08
CA SER A 261 -24.36 0.60 -13.08
C SER A 261 -24.02 1.86 -12.27
N PRO A 262 -23.32 2.86 -12.86
CA PRO A 262 -23.14 4.16 -12.21
C PRO A 262 -24.50 4.85 -12.05
N LEU A 263 -24.57 5.91 -11.22
CA LEU A 263 -25.78 6.73 -11.17
C LEU A 263 -26.08 7.36 -12.54
N PRO A 264 -27.35 7.40 -12.99
CA PRO A 264 -27.71 8.05 -14.24
C PRO A 264 -27.41 9.55 -14.17
N ASP A 265 -26.97 10.13 -15.29
CA ASP A 265 -26.52 11.52 -15.34
C ASP A 265 -27.69 12.52 -15.17
N VAL A 266 -27.53 13.49 -14.27
CA VAL A 266 -28.54 14.54 -14.03
C VAL A 266 -28.28 15.73 -14.99
N PRO A 267 -29.28 16.21 -15.75
CA PRO A 267 -29.10 17.31 -16.70
C PRO A 267 -28.50 18.57 -16.07
N GLY A 268 -27.45 19.11 -16.69
CA GLY A 268 -26.73 20.30 -16.20
C GLY A 268 -25.69 20.03 -15.10
N THR A 269 -25.42 18.76 -14.77
CA THR A 269 -24.42 18.34 -13.78
C THR A 269 -23.27 17.55 -14.44
N ALA A 270 -22.18 17.30 -13.71
CA ALA A 270 -21.07 16.48 -14.21
C ALA A 270 -21.43 14.99 -14.22
N GLY A 271 -21.45 14.37 -15.40
CA GLY A 271 -21.80 12.96 -15.56
C GLY A 271 -20.74 12.00 -15.03
N TRP A 272 -21.00 10.69 -15.06
CA TRP A 272 -20.03 9.68 -14.62
C TRP A 272 -18.72 9.75 -15.43
N ALA A 273 -18.81 9.95 -16.75
CA ALA A 273 -17.65 10.15 -17.61
C ALA A 273 -16.86 11.42 -17.25
N ASP A 274 -17.54 12.53 -16.95
CA ASP A 274 -16.89 13.79 -16.53
C ASP A 274 -16.17 13.65 -15.19
N HIS A 275 -16.76 12.91 -14.25
CA HIS A 275 -16.14 12.58 -12.96
C HIS A 275 -14.82 11.82 -13.14
N LEU A 276 -14.79 10.80 -14.00
CA LEU A 276 -13.55 10.07 -14.32
C LEU A 276 -12.52 10.97 -15.03
N VAL A 277 -12.95 11.82 -15.97
CA VAL A 277 -12.08 12.79 -16.65
C VAL A 277 -11.52 13.84 -15.67
N ALA A 278 -12.28 14.28 -14.67
CA ALA A 278 -11.80 15.17 -13.62
C ALA A 278 -10.73 14.50 -12.74
N ALA A 279 -10.96 13.24 -12.32
CA ALA A 279 -9.98 12.45 -11.58
C ALA A 279 -8.69 12.20 -12.39
N GLN A 280 -8.80 11.91 -13.69
CA GLN A 280 -7.65 11.80 -14.60
C GLN A 280 -6.85 13.11 -14.69
N ARG A 281 -7.54 14.25 -14.88
CA ARG A 281 -6.90 15.57 -14.91
C ARG A 281 -6.15 15.86 -13.60
N HIS A 282 -6.71 15.49 -12.46
CA HIS A 282 -6.05 15.61 -11.16
C HIS A 282 -4.79 14.72 -11.06
N LEU A 283 -4.88 13.44 -11.46
CA LEU A 283 -3.72 12.52 -11.50
C LEU A 283 -2.57 13.06 -12.37
N MET A 284 -2.90 13.64 -13.53
CA MET A 284 -1.92 14.26 -14.43
C MET A 284 -1.33 15.55 -13.84
N ALA A 285 -2.15 16.41 -13.24
CA ALA A 285 -1.71 17.67 -12.64
C ALA A 285 -0.72 17.48 -11.48
N VAL A 286 -0.88 16.42 -10.69
CA VAL A 286 0.01 16.08 -9.57
C VAL A 286 1.30 15.37 -10.03
N ASN A 287 1.41 15.02 -11.32
CA ASN A 287 2.60 14.39 -11.94
C ASN A 287 3.04 13.09 -11.24
N HIS A 288 2.09 12.17 -11.04
CA HIS A 288 2.36 10.87 -10.42
C HIS A 288 3.21 9.97 -11.32
N ALA A 289 4.50 9.90 -11.01
CA ALA A 289 5.43 8.96 -11.61
C ALA A 289 5.94 7.95 -10.56
N GLU A 290 5.91 6.67 -10.90
CA GLU A 290 6.35 5.57 -10.04
C GLU A 290 7.83 5.24 -10.29
N GLY A 291 8.60 5.05 -9.23
CA GLY A 291 10.04 4.81 -9.32
C GLY A 291 10.37 3.33 -9.54
N GLN A 292 10.96 3.00 -10.69
CA GLN A 292 11.39 1.65 -11.05
C GLN A 292 12.90 1.53 -10.88
N THR A 293 13.35 0.57 -10.05
CA THR A 293 14.77 0.32 -9.76
C THR A 293 15.26 -0.91 -10.51
N TYR A 294 16.39 -0.74 -11.19
CA TYR A 294 17.08 -1.76 -11.98
C TYR A 294 18.52 -1.93 -11.50
N LEU A 295 19.01 -3.17 -11.48
CA LEU A 295 20.37 -3.53 -11.07
C LEU A 295 21.04 -4.34 -12.18
N GLY A 296 22.06 -3.77 -12.81
CA GLY A 296 22.89 -4.42 -13.80
C GLY A 296 24.17 -5.00 -13.20
N VAL A 297 24.29 -6.33 -13.13
CA VAL A 297 25.52 -7.01 -12.69
C VAL A 297 26.46 -7.17 -13.89
N THR A 298 27.60 -6.48 -13.85
CA THR A 298 28.58 -6.42 -14.95
C THR A 298 29.77 -7.34 -14.70
N PHE A 299 30.06 -8.18 -15.69
CA PHE A 299 31.15 -9.16 -15.66
C PHE A 299 31.92 -9.19 -16.99
N ALA A 300 33.12 -9.78 -16.98
CA ALA A 300 33.98 -9.86 -18.16
C ALA A 300 33.39 -10.79 -19.23
N ARG A 301 33.36 -10.35 -20.50
CA ARG A 301 32.88 -11.19 -21.62
C ARG A 301 33.81 -12.40 -21.84
N ARG A 302 35.13 -12.22 -21.65
CA ARG A 302 36.16 -13.28 -21.58
C ARG A 302 37.35 -12.85 -20.70
N SER A 303 38.22 -13.80 -20.33
CA SER A 303 39.61 -13.51 -19.95
C SER A 303 40.44 -13.25 -21.22
N LEU A 304 41.47 -12.42 -21.14
CA LEU A 304 42.22 -11.93 -22.32
C LEU A 304 42.98 -13.01 -23.11
N GLY A 305 43.26 -14.18 -22.50
CA GLY A 305 44.07 -15.25 -23.10
C GLY A 305 43.48 -15.92 -24.34
N ASP A 306 42.16 -16.15 -24.38
CA ASP A 306 41.51 -16.96 -25.43
C ASP A 306 41.26 -16.22 -26.77
N SER A 307 41.65 -14.95 -26.86
CA SER A 307 41.43 -14.11 -28.06
C SER A 307 42.29 -14.53 -29.27
N LEU A 308 43.46 -15.11 -29.03
CA LEU A 308 44.32 -15.69 -30.07
C LEU A 308 43.72 -16.99 -30.63
N THR A 309 43.24 -17.86 -29.75
CA THR A 309 42.60 -19.14 -30.10
C THR A 309 41.32 -18.93 -30.89
N GLU A 310 40.48 -17.94 -30.55
CA GLU A 310 39.26 -17.66 -31.32
C GLU A 310 39.56 -17.20 -32.76
N ARG A 311 40.57 -16.34 -32.97
CA ARG A 311 40.99 -15.94 -34.34
C ARG A 311 41.41 -17.15 -35.18
N LEU A 312 42.10 -18.11 -34.56
CA LEU A 312 42.56 -19.36 -35.18
C LEU A 312 41.42 -20.38 -35.40
N LEU A 313 40.38 -20.36 -34.56
CA LEU A 313 39.21 -21.25 -34.68
C LEU A 313 38.16 -20.71 -35.66
N ARG A 314 38.02 -19.39 -35.83
CA ARG A 314 37.13 -18.79 -36.84
C ARG A 314 37.54 -19.15 -38.27
N THR A 315 38.83 -19.37 -38.52
CA THR A 315 39.36 -19.91 -39.79
C THR A 315 39.12 -21.41 -39.97
N PHE A 316 38.63 -22.14 -38.96
CA PHE A 316 38.42 -23.59 -38.98
C PHE A 316 36.96 -24.04 -38.71
N GLY A 317 35.98 -23.17 -39.00
CA GLY A 317 34.62 -23.58 -39.37
C GLY A 317 33.78 -24.37 -38.36
N ARG A 318 34.20 -24.49 -37.09
CA ARG A 318 33.49 -25.25 -36.04
C ARG A 318 32.90 -24.31 -34.98
N GLY A 319 31.57 -24.30 -34.87
CA GLY A 319 30.83 -23.38 -34.02
C GLY A 319 31.04 -23.62 -32.52
N THR A 320 31.60 -22.64 -31.81
CA THR A 320 31.84 -22.65 -30.36
C THR A 320 30.74 -21.97 -29.53
N ALA A 321 29.57 -21.71 -30.12
CA ALA A 321 28.50 -20.89 -29.52
C ALA A 321 27.90 -21.48 -28.22
N ASP A 322 27.65 -22.79 -28.16
CA ASP A 322 26.87 -23.38 -27.06
C ASP A 322 27.68 -23.57 -25.77
N GLY A 323 29.00 -23.77 -25.89
CA GLY A 323 29.91 -23.80 -24.74
C GLY A 323 29.99 -22.44 -24.03
N GLU A 324 29.99 -21.34 -24.79
CA GLU A 324 29.95 -19.98 -24.24
C GLU A 324 28.60 -19.69 -23.58
N ARG A 325 27.48 -20.01 -24.25
CA ARG A 325 26.12 -19.87 -23.68
C ARG A 325 25.95 -20.62 -22.36
N ARG A 326 26.43 -21.87 -22.25
CA ARG A 326 26.40 -22.68 -21.01
C ARG A 326 27.32 -22.15 -19.89
N LYS A 327 28.32 -21.33 -20.22
CA LYS A 327 29.17 -20.68 -19.21
C LYS A 327 28.57 -19.36 -18.74
N LEU A 328 27.95 -18.60 -19.64
CA LEU A 328 27.15 -17.42 -19.29
C LEU A 328 25.95 -17.80 -18.41
N GLY A 329 25.22 -18.86 -18.77
CA GLY A 329 24.08 -19.40 -18.02
C GLY A 329 24.39 -19.58 -16.53
N ARG A 330 25.41 -20.38 -16.19
CA ARG A 330 25.81 -20.64 -14.79
C ARG A 330 26.19 -19.40 -13.98
N THR A 331 26.73 -18.35 -14.61
CA THR A 331 27.02 -17.09 -13.91
C THR A 331 25.76 -16.25 -13.71
N VAL A 332 24.82 -16.30 -14.65
CA VAL A 332 23.49 -15.67 -14.49
C VAL A 332 22.65 -16.41 -13.45
N GLU A 333 22.65 -17.75 -13.46
CA GLU A 333 22.00 -18.61 -12.46
C GLU A 333 22.45 -18.27 -11.03
N GLN A 334 23.75 -18.05 -10.81
CA GLN A 334 24.28 -17.58 -9.53
C GLN A 334 23.76 -16.17 -9.15
N PHE A 335 23.60 -15.26 -10.12
CA PHE A 335 23.02 -13.94 -9.84
C PHE A 335 21.51 -14.02 -9.57
N ASP A 336 20.78 -14.93 -10.22
CA ASP A 336 19.36 -15.17 -9.95
C ASP A 336 19.15 -15.70 -8.52
N GLU A 337 20.00 -16.65 -8.08
CA GLU A 337 20.00 -17.19 -6.72
C GLU A 337 20.29 -16.09 -5.67
N VAL A 338 21.37 -15.33 -5.85
CA VAL A 338 21.77 -14.26 -4.93
C VAL A 338 20.73 -13.13 -4.89
N LEU A 339 20.21 -12.68 -6.04
CA LEU A 339 19.29 -11.54 -6.08
C LEU A 339 17.83 -11.92 -5.75
N GLY A 340 17.42 -13.16 -6.02
CA GLY A 340 16.08 -13.67 -5.70
C GLY A 340 15.82 -13.83 -4.20
N ALA A 341 16.86 -13.89 -3.37
CA ALA A 341 16.75 -14.00 -1.92
C ALA A 341 16.05 -12.79 -1.25
N PHE A 342 15.62 -13.00 0.01
CA PHE A 342 14.59 -12.24 0.72
C PHE A 342 14.73 -10.70 0.73
N GLY A 343 15.95 -10.15 0.74
CA GLY A 343 16.19 -8.71 0.87
C GLY A 343 15.85 -7.92 -0.40
N MET A 344 16.50 -8.28 -1.52
CA MET A 344 16.31 -7.61 -2.82
C MET A 344 15.14 -8.19 -3.63
N ARG A 345 14.87 -9.50 -3.56
CA ARG A 345 13.82 -10.21 -4.33
C ARG A 345 13.82 -9.87 -5.83
N GLY A 346 15.00 -9.66 -6.39
CA GLY A 346 15.18 -9.24 -7.77
C GLY A 346 14.80 -10.34 -8.76
N ARG A 347 14.15 -9.96 -9.86
CA ARG A 347 13.89 -10.86 -11.02
C ARG A 347 14.60 -10.34 -12.27
N ARG A 348 14.84 -11.21 -13.23
CA ARG A 348 15.32 -10.80 -14.57
C ARG A 348 14.35 -9.79 -15.21
N VAL A 349 14.91 -8.82 -15.92
CA VAL A 349 14.17 -7.74 -16.61
C VAL A 349 13.53 -8.26 -17.90
N THR A 350 12.31 -7.81 -18.25
CA THR A 350 11.67 -8.16 -19.53
C THR A 350 12.21 -7.31 -20.70
N ALA A 351 11.99 -7.74 -21.94
CA ALA A 351 12.44 -6.98 -23.13
C ALA A 351 11.96 -5.51 -23.11
N GLN A 352 10.66 -5.29 -22.86
CA GLN A 352 10.05 -3.97 -22.79
C GLN A 352 10.55 -3.13 -21.60
N GLU A 353 10.88 -3.76 -20.46
CA GLU A 353 11.45 -3.07 -19.31
C GLU A 353 12.89 -2.64 -19.54
N LEU A 354 13.67 -3.41 -20.30
CA LEU A 354 15.05 -3.06 -20.67
C LEU A 354 15.06 -1.97 -21.75
N GLU A 355 14.16 -2.05 -22.74
CA GLU A 355 13.87 -0.98 -23.69
C GLU A 355 13.51 0.33 -22.97
N TRP A 356 12.57 0.27 -22.01
CA TRP A 356 12.17 1.40 -21.19
C TRP A 356 13.36 2.00 -20.42
N LEU A 357 14.18 1.16 -19.78
CA LEU A 357 15.41 1.59 -19.09
C LEU A 357 16.40 2.27 -20.04
N LEU A 358 16.54 1.77 -21.28
CA LEU A 358 17.43 2.35 -22.29
C LEU A 358 16.91 3.70 -22.78
N TYR A 359 15.64 3.79 -23.21
CA TYR A 359 15.01 5.07 -23.58
C TYR A 359 15.18 6.09 -22.45
N ARG A 360 14.84 5.73 -21.21
CA ARG A 360 14.92 6.65 -20.06
C ARG A 360 16.34 7.05 -19.67
N SER A 361 17.35 6.27 -20.06
CA SER A 361 18.76 6.63 -19.88
C SER A 361 19.31 7.50 -21.03
N VAL A 362 18.70 7.40 -22.21
CA VAL A 362 19.00 8.21 -23.41
C VAL A 362 18.30 9.58 -23.31
N ALA A 363 17.03 9.58 -22.93
CA ALA A 363 16.11 10.73 -22.82
C ALA A 363 15.93 11.16 -21.35
N LEU A 364 17.03 11.50 -20.67
CA LEU A 364 17.02 11.84 -19.23
C LEU A 364 16.04 12.97 -18.92
N CYS A 365 15.12 12.71 -17.99
CA CYS A 365 14.09 13.66 -17.53
C CYS A 365 13.19 14.25 -18.65
N MET A 366 13.11 13.59 -19.80
CA MET A 366 12.17 13.89 -20.89
C MET A 366 10.84 13.16 -20.69
N SER A 367 9.83 13.50 -21.48
CA SER A 367 8.62 12.69 -21.56
C SER A 367 8.96 11.28 -22.09
N PRO A 368 8.36 10.23 -21.51
CA PRO A 368 8.49 8.87 -22.04
C PRO A 368 7.80 8.72 -23.40
N PRO A 369 8.11 7.66 -24.17
CA PRO A 369 7.47 7.44 -25.45
C PRO A 369 6.02 6.99 -25.25
N GLY A 370 5.11 7.45 -26.11
CA GLY A 370 3.68 7.09 -26.02
C GLY A 370 3.40 5.60 -26.26
N THR A 371 4.28 4.94 -27.02
CA THR A 371 4.30 3.48 -27.24
C THR A 371 5.74 2.98 -27.26
N LEU A 372 5.95 1.76 -26.77
CA LEU A 372 7.19 1.00 -26.95
C LEU A 372 7.13 0.17 -28.24
N SER A 373 8.26 -0.43 -28.61
CA SER A 373 8.35 -1.34 -29.76
C SER A 373 7.32 -2.48 -29.65
N PRO A 374 6.57 -2.78 -30.74
CA PRO A 374 5.70 -3.96 -30.79
C PRO A 374 6.49 -5.27 -30.85
N ILE A 375 7.81 -5.23 -31.08
CA ILE A 375 8.66 -6.41 -31.24
C ILE A 375 9.18 -6.87 -29.86
N THR A 376 8.48 -7.85 -29.28
CA THR A 376 8.75 -8.37 -27.92
C THR A 376 9.82 -9.48 -27.87
N ASN A 377 10.49 -9.79 -28.99
CA ASN A 377 11.43 -10.92 -29.11
C ASN A 377 12.70 -10.82 -28.23
N GLY A 378 12.95 -9.64 -27.64
CA GLY A 378 14.07 -9.38 -26.74
C GLY A 378 15.45 -9.40 -27.39
N ARG A 379 15.56 -9.26 -28.72
CA ARG A 379 16.84 -9.16 -29.43
C ARG A 379 16.95 -7.79 -30.10
N TRP A 380 18.04 -7.09 -29.83
CA TRP A 380 18.35 -5.81 -30.46
C TRP A 380 19.75 -5.87 -31.06
N GLU A 381 19.84 -5.58 -32.34
CA GLU A 381 21.08 -5.41 -33.07
C GLU A 381 21.51 -3.93 -33.07
N ARG A 382 22.64 -3.62 -33.73
CA ARG A 382 23.19 -2.25 -33.73
C ARG A 382 22.29 -1.23 -34.43
N GLY A 383 21.50 -1.66 -35.43
CA GLY A 383 20.53 -0.80 -36.11
C GLY A 383 19.42 -0.34 -35.17
N ASP A 384 18.82 -1.27 -34.42
CA ASP A 384 17.75 -0.98 -33.46
C ASP A 384 18.23 -0.06 -32.34
N LEU A 385 19.47 -0.27 -31.88
CA LEU A 385 20.13 0.57 -30.87
C LEU A 385 20.40 2.00 -31.38
N LEU A 386 20.75 2.18 -32.66
CA LEU A 386 20.94 3.49 -33.27
C LEU A 386 19.59 4.23 -33.44
N ALA A 387 18.56 3.53 -33.92
CA ALA A 387 17.21 4.07 -34.06
C ALA A 387 16.60 4.55 -32.72
N LEU A 388 17.06 4.01 -31.59
CA LEU A 388 16.69 4.48 -30.26
C LEU A 388 17.39 5.78 -29.85
N THR A 389 18.64 6.01 -30.26
CA THR A 389 19.38 7.23 -29.86
C THR A 389 19.24 8.38 -30.85
N GLU A 390 19.04 8.10 -32.14
CA GLU A 390 18.78 9.13 -33.16
C GLU A 390 17.53 9.98 -32.88
N GLN A 391 16.62 9.52 -32.02
CA GLN A 391 15.44 10.29 -31.60
C GLN A 391 15.79 11.47 -30.67
N VAL A 392 16.95 11.44 -29.98
CA VAL A 392 17.30 12.37 -28.90
C VAL A 392 18.64 13.04 -29.17
N GLU A 393 18.60 14.25 -29.74
CA GLU A 393 19.78 15.07 -29.98
C GLU A 393 20.32 15.66 -28.67
N ARG A 394 21.66 15.70 -28.55
CA ARG A 394 22.38 16.15 -27.35
C ARG A 394 23.19 17.39 -27.65
N TYR A 395 22.61 18.55 -27.38
CA TYR A 395 23.28 19.85 -27.52
C TYR A 395 24.24 20.08 -26.35
N ARG A 396 25.54 19.97 -26.66
CA ARG A 396 26.63 20.06 -25.68
C ARG A 396 27.24 21.46 -25.72
N THR A 397 27.19 22.16 -24.60
CA THR A 397 28.02 23.37 -24.39
C THR A 397 29.29 22.96 -23.62
N PRO A 398 30.50 23.23 -24.13
CA PRO A 398 31.74 23.00 -23.37
C PRO A 398 31.70 23.74 -22.03
N TYR A 399 32.02 23.04 -20.94
CA TYR A 399 31.87 23.50 -19.55
C TYR A 399 30.45 24.01 -19.17
N GLY A 400 29.43 23.64 -19.96
CA GLY A 400 28.03 24.00 -19.73
C GLY A 400 27.51 23.50 -18.38
N SER A 401 26.68 24.32 -17.75
CA SER A 401 26.03 24.02 -16.47
C SER A 401 24.84 23.06 -16.59
N THR A 402 24.48 22.66 -17.80
CA THR A 402 23.38 21.73 -18.14
C THR A 402 23.69 21.12 -19.51
N VAL A 403 23.24 19.89 -19.77
CA VAL A 403 23.06 19.39 -21.14
C VAL A 403 21.68 19.81 -21.63
N LYS A 404 21.54 20.23 -22.90
CA LYS A 404 20.23 20.35 -23.54
C LYS A 404 19.95 19.10 -24.37
N LEU A 405 18.83 18.45 -24.11
CA LEU A 405 18.29 17.33 -24.87
C LEU A 405 17.11 17.84 -25.71
N VAL A 406 17.00 17.36 -26.96
CA VAL A 406 15.87 17.67 -27.85
C VAL A 406 15.38 16.36 -28.47
N ASN A 407 14.09 16.08 -28.33
CA ASN A 407 13.44 14.95 -29.01
C ASN A 407 13.01 15.40 -30.40
N ARG A 408 13.58 14.79 -31.45
CA ARG A 408 13.35 15.19 -32.85
C ARG A 408 11.93 14.93 -33.34
N MET A 409 11.25 13.96 -32.74
CA MET A 409 9.89 13.54 -33.13
C MET A 409 8.80 14.39 -32.47
N THR A 410 9.05 14.90 -31.25
CA THR A 410 8.06 15.67 -30.48
C THR A 410 8.38 17.16 -30.35
N GLY A 411 9.60 17.58 -30.70
CA GLY A 411 10.11 18.92 -30.42
C GLY A 411 10.33 19.21 -28.92
N GLU A 412 10.24 18.21 -28.03
CA GLU A 412 10.41 18.43 -26.60
C GLU A 412 11.87 18.78 -26.28
N GLU A 413 12.09 19.97 -25.71
CA GLU A 413 13.37 20.39 -25.17
C GLU A 413 13.45 20.20 -23.65
N ARG A 414 14.57 19.68 -23.14
CA ARG A 414 14.86 19.61 -21.70
C ARG A 414 16.30 19.98 -21.38
N HIS A 415 16.47 20.72 -20.29
CA HIS A 415 17.78 20.95 -19.67
C HIS A 415 17.99 19.96 -18.52
N VAL A 416 19.15 19.29 -18.50
CA VAL A 416 19.51 18.30 -17.48
C VAL A 416 20.80 18.70 -16.78
N ALA A 417 20.78 18.69 -15.44
CA ALA A 417 21.95 18.85 -14.58
C ALA A 417 22.16 17.58 -13.75
N VAL A 418 23.36 16.99 -13.85
CA VAL A 418 23.79 15.82 -13.10
C VAL A 418 24.59 16.26 -11.88
N LEU A 419 24.05 15.93 -10.72
CA LEU A 419 24.66 16.11 -9.42
C LEU A 419 25.37 14.82 -8.98
N ALA A 420 26.48 14.97 -8.27
CA ALA A 420 27.28 13.88 -7.73
C ALA A 420 27.26 13.91 -6.20
N VAL A 421 27.15 12.74 -5.56
CA VAL A 421 27.25 12.65 -4.09
C VAL A 421 28.68 12.93 -3.64
N GLY A 422 28.87 13.97 -2.84
CA GLY A 422 30.14 14.43 -2.30
C GLY A 422 30.40 13.92 -0.89
N ARG A 423 30.85 14.79 0.03
CA ARG A 423 31.08 14.41 1.43
C ARG A 423 29.74 14.04 2.10
N MET A 424 29.80 13.04 2.97
CA MET A 424 28.67 12.55 3.77
C MET A 424 29.20 12.43 5.21
N GLU A 425 28.40 12.84 6.20
CA GLU A 425 28.60 12.46 7.60
C GLU A 425 28.11 11.01 7.82
N PRO A 426 28.43 10.38 8.97
CA PRO A 426 27.79 9.12 9.37
C PRO A 426 26.26 9.28 9.40
N LEU A 427 25.53 8.26 8.95
CA LEU A 427 24.08 8.24 8.91
C LEU A 427 23.55 7.17 9.86
N GLU A 428 22.77 7.58 10.85
CA GLU A 428 22.02 6.71 11.76
C GLU A 428 20.76 6.22 11.03
N ILE A 429 20.83 5.05 10.38
CA ILE A 429 19.74 4.38 9.63
C ILE A 429 19.63 2.95 10.19
N PRO A 430 18.46 2.48 10.63
CA PRO A 430 17.13 3.06 10.41
C PRO A 430 16.69 4.17 11.37
N GLU A 431 17.27 4.22 12.58
CA GLU A 431 16.75 4.93 13.76
C GLU A 431 16.32 6.40 13.54
N ARG A 432 16.99 7.13 12.66
CA ARG A 432 16.84 8.59 12.54
C ARG A 432 16.79 9.13 11.12
N HIS A 433 17.51 8.52 10.19
CA HIS A 433 17.66 9.02 8.82
C HIS A 433 16.95 8.11 7.82
N GLU A 434 16.41 8.74 6.78
CA GLU A 434 15.75 8.05 5.67
C GLU A 434 16.76 7.53 4.62
N PRO A 435 16.45 6.46 3.88
CA PRO A 435 17.36 5.89 2.90
C PRO A 435 17.82 6.89 1.85
N TRP A 436 19.13 7.10 1.78
CA TRP A 436 19.69 8.32 1.20
C TRP A 436 19.63 8.40 -0.34
N LEU A 437 19.44 7.28 -1.06
CA LEU A 437 19.09 7.34 -2.48
C LEU A 437 17.58 7.47 -2.72
N HIS A 438 16.73 7.05 -1.77
CA HIS A 438 15.28 7.22 -1.87
C HIS A 438 14.83 8.67 -1.64
N PHE A 439 15.51 9.37 -0.73
CA PHE A 439 15.15 10.69 -0.19
C PHE A 439 14.75 11.78 -1.20
N HIS A 440 15.28 11.73 -2.42
CA HIS A 440 14.95 12.68 -3.50
C HIS A 440 13.45 12.74 -3.86
N GLU A 441 12.67 11.68 -3.63
CA GLU A 441 11.22 11.64 -3.93
C GLU A 441 10.37 12.59 -3.05
N ARG A 442 10.96 13.18 -1.99
CA ARG A 442 10.32 14.27 -1.23
C ARG A 442 9.95 15.47 -2.10
N LEU A 443 10.62 15.68 -3.25
CA LEU A 443 10.39 16.80 -4.17
C LEU A 443 9.37 16.46 -5.29
N PRO A 444 8.56 17.43 -5.75
CA PRO A 444 7.42 17.19 -6.66
C PRO A 444 7.78 16.99 -8.15
N TRP A 445 9.03 16.67 -8.48
CA TRP A 445 9.45 16.41 -9.87
C TRP A 445 10.27 15.13 -9.98
N PRO A 446 10.07 14.32 -11.04
CA PRO A 446 10.84 13.10 -11.25
C PRO A 446 12.32 13.42 -11.49
N MET A 447 13.19 12.55 -10.99
CA MET A 447 14.63 12.60 -11.19
C MET A 447 15.12 11.20 -11.57
N GLU A 448 16.25 11.14 -12.25
CA GLU A 448 16.91 9.88 -12.63
C GLU A 448 18.10 9.63 -11.70
N ILE A 449 18.34 8.39 -11.29
CA ILE A 449 19.53 8.00 -10.53
C ILE A 449 20.37 7.01 -11.35
N SER A 450 21.68 7.22 -11.38
CA SER A 450 22.68 6.26 -11.84
C SER A 450 23.73 6.07 -10.75
N THR A 451 23.89 4.83 -10.30
CA THR A 451 24.84 4.44 -9.26
C THR A 451 25.72 3.33 -9.82
N ARG A 452 27.01 3.61 -10.05
CA ARG A 452 28.02 2.62 -10.45
C ARG A 452 28.80 2.22 -9.20
N VAL A 453 28.90 0.93 -8.89
CA VAL A 453 29.59 0.47 -7.67
C VAL A 453 30.51 -0.71 -7.98
N ASP A 454 31.75 -0.65 -7.53
CA ASP A 454 32.61 -1.82 -7.43
C ASP A 454 32.48 -2.41 -6.01
N ILE A 455 32.03 -3.66 -5.88
CA ILE A 455 32.02 -4.37 -4.59
C ILE A 455 33.36 -5.10 -4.44
N LEU A 456 34.09 -4.79 -3.36
CA LEU A 456 35.37 -5.38 -3.01
C LEU A 456 35.21 -6.38 -1.87
N GLY A 457 35.60 -7.63 -2.12
CA GLY A 457 35.70 -8.64 -1.07
C GLY A 457 36.90 -8.41 -0.14
N SER A 458 36.87 -9.07 1.02
CA SER A 458 37.87 -8.98 2.10
C SER A 458 39.31 -8.97 1.57
N GLY A 459 39.69 -9.98 0.77
CA GLY A 459 41.07 -10.21 0.36
C GLY A 459 41.72 -9.13 -0.52
N ASP A 460 40.96 -8.26 -1.20
CA ASP A 460 41.50 -7.11 -1.95
C ASP A 460 41.38 -5.80 -1.17
N SER A 461 40.35 -5.66 -0.31
CA SER A 461 40.23 -4.56 0.65
C SER A 461 41.38 -4.58 1.66
N PHE A 462 41.67 -5.76 2.24
CA PHE A 462 42.70 -5.95 3.26
C PHE A 462 44.10 -5.54 2.78
N ARG A 463 44.54 -5.96 1.57
CA ARG A 463 45.86 -5.56 1.01
C ARG A 463 46.02 -4.05 0.88
N ASN A 464 44.95 -3.32 0.58
CA ASN A 464 44.96 -1.86 0.51
C ASN A 464 45.01 -1.20 1.90
N LEU A 465 44.42 -1.83 2.91
CA LEU A 465 44.47 -1.38 4.30
C LEU A 465 45.83 -1.69 4.94
N GLU A 466 46.36 -2.88 4.74
CA GLU A 466 47.67 -3.33 5.25
C GLU A 466 48.80 -2.42 4.76
N HIS A 467 48.79 -2.04 3.47
CA HIS A 467 49.71 -1.05 2.92
C HIS A 467 49.60 0.31 3.63
N ARG A 468 48.38 0.76 3.98
CA ARG A 468 48.19 2.01 4.72
C ARG A 468 48.65 1.90 6.17
N LEU A 469 48.31 0.81 6.86
CA LEU A 469 48.80 0.52 8.21
C LEU A 469 50.33 0.52 8.26
N ARG A 470 51.00 -0.02 7.23
CA ARG A 470 52.45 0.01 7.09
C ARG A 470 53.00 1.43 6.93
N MET A 471 52.38 2.28 6.09
CA MET A 471 52.76 3.70 5.95
C MET A 471 52.52 4.49 7.24
N ILE A 472 51.39 4.28 7.93
CA ILE A 472 51.07 4.97 9.19
C ILE A 472 52.07 4.58 10.28
N ARG A 473 52.40 3.28 10.39
CA ARG A 473 53.43 2.80 11.33
C ARG A 473 54.81 3.35 11.00
N SER A 474 55.17 3.47 9.71
CA SER A 474 56.40 4.17 9.30
C SER A 474 56.39 5.59 9.81
N GLN A 475 55.36 6.38 9.50
CA GLN A 475 55.24 7.78 9.95
C GLN A 475 55.32 7.92 11.48
N GLN A 476 54.64 7.05 12.24
CA GLN A 476 54.73 7.05 13.71
C GLN A 476 56.15 6.72 14.22
N LEU A 477 56.89 5.89 13.49
CA LEU A 477 58.26 5.51 13.80
C LEU A 477 59.24 6.63 13.39
N ASP A 478 59.04 7.28 12.24
CA ASP A 478 59.78 8.47 11.79
C ASP A 478 59.67 9.61 12.84
N TYR A 479 58.45 9.87 13.36
CA TYR A 479 58.22 10.85 14.43
C TYR A 479 58.97 10.47 15.73
N ALA A 480 58.94 9.19 16.11
CA ALA A 480 59.64 8.70 17.30
C ALA A 480 61.18 8.75 17.16
N GLU A 481 61.73 8.41 15.99
CA GLU A 481 63.17 8.53 15.69
C GLU A 481 63.65 9.99 15.69
N HIS A 482 62.79 10.93 15.33
CA HIS A 482 63.08 12.37 15.44
C HIS A 482 62.82 12.98 16.83
N GLY A 483 62.30 12.20 17.79
CA GLY A 483 61.99 12.70 19.14
C GLY A 483 60.85 13.73 19.17
N ILE A 484 59.92 13.66 18.21
CA ILE A 484 58.79 14.59 18.05
C ILE A 484 57.49 13.81 18.29
N ASP A 485 56.61 14.32 19.14
CA ASP A 485 55.29 13.70 19.36
C ASP A 485 54.47 13.61 18.07
N ALA A 486 54.07 12.38 17.71
CA ALA A 486 53.28 12.13 16.51
C ALA A 486 51.90 12.81 16.62
N PRO A 487 51.44 13.56 15.59
CA PRO A 487 50.14 14.23 15.62
C PRO A 487 48.98 13.30 16.03
N PRO A 488 48.08 13.70 16.95
CA PRO A 488 47.03 12.84 17.48
C PRO A 488 46.01 12.40 16.42
N GLU A 489 45.99 13.05 15.26
CA GLU A 489 45.24 12.60 14.08
C GLU A 489 45.77 11.28 13.52
N LEU A 490 47.09 11.08 13.47
CA LEU A 490 47.71 9.81 13.04
C LEU A 490 47.39 8.69 14.01
N GLU A 491 47.42 8.95 15.32
CA GLU A 491 47.07 7.96 16.33
C GLU A 491 45.58 7.54 16.23
N ARG A 492 44.67 8.52 16.08
CA ARG A 492 43.24 8.28 15.81
C ARG A 492 42.98 7.58 14.47
N LEU A 493 43.89 7.71 13.51
CA LEU A 493 43.78 7.06 12.20
C LEU A 493 44.37 5.64 12.24
N ALA A 494 45.45 5.41 12.99
CA ALA A 494 45.99 4.08 13.31
C ALA A 494 44.96 3.24 14.09
N LYS A 495 44.38 3.79 15.16
CA LYS A 495 43.32 3.12 15.97
C LYS A 495 42.12 2.72 15.10
N ARG A 496 41.62 3.62 14.25
CA ARG A 496 40.52 3.29 13.30
C ARG A 496 40.93 2.28 12.23
N ALA A 497 42.15 2.35 11.71
CA ALA A 497 42.66 1.39 10.74
C ALA A 497 42.90 -0.02 11.33
N LEU A 498 43.12 -0.12 12.64
CA LEU A 498 43.16 -1.40 13.37
C LEU A 498 41.76 -2.00 13.52
N VAL A 499 40.75 -1.22 13.93
CA VAL A 499 39.35 -1.68 14.02
C VAL A 499 38.85 -2.17 12.65
N ILE A 500 39.05 -1.38 11.59
CA ILE A 500 38.72 -1.77 10.21
C ILE A 500 39.56 -2.97 9.73
N GLY A 501 40.73 -3.19 10.31
CA GLY A 501 41.58 -4.35 10.03
C GLY A 501 41.04 -5.63 10.66
N ASP A 502 40.52 -5.53 11.88
CA ASP A 502 39.84 -6.62 12.58
C ASP A 502 38.53 -6.99 11.87
N GLU A 503 37.65 -6.00 11.58
CA GLU A 503 36.46 -6.14 10.73
C GLU A 503 36.74 -6.90 9.41
N MET A 504 37.92 -6.68 8.79
CA MET A 504 38.32 -7.32 7.54
C MET A 504 38.94 -8.72 7.68
N THR A 505 39.32 -9.13 8.89
CA THR A 505 40.10 -10.36 9.16
C THR A 505 39.33 -11.38 10.00
N THR A 506 38.57 -10.91 10.99
CA THR A 506 37.80 -11.72 11.95
C THR A 506 36.29 -11.57 11.79
N GLY A 507 35.82 -10.45 11.23
CA GLY A 507 34.41 -10.18 10.94
C GLY A 507 33.82 -11.04 9.81
N LEU A 508 32.50 -10.97 9.62
CA LEU A 508 31.79 -11.76 8.63
C LEU A 508 32.10 -11.30 7.19
N PRO A 509 31.75 -12.09 6.16
CA PRO A 509 31.88 -11.68 4.76
C PRO A 509 31.18 -10.36 4.41
N VAL A 510 30.17 -9.97 5.18
CA VAL A 510 29.47 -8.67 5.07
C VAL A 510 30.30 -7.54 5.65
N ASP A 511 30.79 -7.71 6.88
CA ASP A 511 31.56 -6.70 7.64
C ASP A 511 32.92 -6.41 7.03
N SER A 512 33.46 -7.36 6.28
CA SER A 512 34.73 -7.25 5.55
C SER A 512 34.59 -6.74 4.11
N ALA A 513 33.37 -6.70 3.54
CA ALA A 513 33.11 -6.20 2.19
C ALA A 513 33.02 -4.66 2.13
N ARG A 514 33.60 -4.05 1.09
CA ARG A 514 33.61 -2.59 0.91
C ARG A 514 33.09 -2.19 -0.46
N ALA A 515 32.31 -1.12 -0.52
CA ALA A 515 31.74 -0.57 -1.74
C ALA A 515 32.47 0.72 -2.17
N HIS A 516 32.89 0.77 -3.43
CA HIS A 516 33.42 1.97 -4.09
C HIS A 516 32.40 2.47 -5.12
N GLY A 517 31.67 3.52 -4.79
CA GLY A 517 30.50 3.99 -5.54
C GLY A 517 30.65 5.37 -6.18
N TRP A 518 30.15 5.52 -7.40
CA TRP A 518 29.85 6.80 -8.05
C TRP A 518 28.33 6.94 -8.10
N HIS A 519 27.78 7.88 -7.34
CA HIS A 519 26.34 8.09 -7.23
C HIS A 519 25.97 9.41 -7.88
N ARG A 520 25.11 9.35 -8.89
CA ARG A 520 24.66 10.48 -9.71
C ARG A 520 23.13 10.62 -9.63
N ILE A 521 22.66 11.85 -9.50
CA ILE A 521 21.24 12.21 -9.59
C ILE A 521 21.11 13.25 -10.71
N ALA A 522 20.30 12.95 -11.74
CA ALA A 522 20.02 13.88 -12.82
C ALA A 522 18.68 14.60 -12.59
N VAL A 523 18.70 15.92 -12.71
CA VAL A 523 17.59 16.83 -12.44
C VAL A 523 17.23 17.56 -13.73
N GLY A 524 15.99 17.39 -14.18
CA GLY A 524 15.48 18.03 -15.40
C GLY A 524 14.70 19.32 -15.13
N GLY A 525 14.76 20.25 -16.09
CA GLY A 525 13.89 21.42 -16.21
C GLY A 525 13.52 21.69 -17.66
N ARG A 526 12.47 22.49 -17.89
CA ARG A 526 12.07 22.98 -19.21
C ARG A 526 13.08 24.02 -19.72
N THR A 527 13.50 24.94 -18.85
CA THR A 527 14.61 25.88 -19.13
C THR A 527 15.85 25.55 -18.31
N ARG A 528 16.97 26.18 -18.67
CA ARG A 528 18.25 26.09 -17.95
C ARG A 528 18.13 26.61 -16.52
N GLU A 529 17.38 27.68 -16.31
CA GLU A 529 17.18 28.37 -15.05
C GLU A 529 16.38 27.48 -14.09
N GLU A 530 15.27 26.91 -14.56
CA GLU A 530 14.44 25.96 -13.80
C GLU A 530 15.24 24.71 -13.41
N CYS A 531 16.02 24.14 -14.34
CA CYS A 531 16.89 22.99 -14.09
C CYS A 531 17.90 23.29 -12.96
N LEU A 532 18.58 24.45 -13.03
CA LEU A 532 19.53 24.88 -12.00
C LEU A 532 18.87 25.23 -10.67
N GLU A 533 17.65 25.75 -10.67
CA GLU A 533 16.89 26.02 -9.44
C GLU A 533 16.48 24.72 -8.74
N ARG A 534 15.91 23.76 -9.47
CA ARG A 534 15.59 22.41 -8.97
C ARG A 534 16.84 21.72 -8.41
N ALA A 535 17.98 21.85 -9.09
CA ALA A 535 19.26 21.34 -8.61
C ALA A 535 19.71 21.99 -7.28
N ARG A 536 19.60 23.34 -7.16
CA ARG A 536 19.89 24.05 -5.89
C ARG A 536 18.97 23.58 -4.75
N ARG A 537 17.66 23.42 -5.01
CA ARG A 537 16.68 22.92 -4.03
C ARG A 537 17.06 21.52 -3.55
N LEU A 538 17.47 20.61 -4.44
CA LEU A 538 17.95 19.27 -4.06
C LEU A 538 19.23 19.30 -3.21
N ILE A 539 20.21 20.15 -3.58
CA ILE A 539 21.45 20.32 -2.81
C ILE A 539 21.15 20.83 -1.39
N GLN A 540 20.25 21.81 -1.26
CA GLN A 540 19.85 22.35 0.05
C GLN A 540 19.12 21.30 0.90
N LEU A 541 18.20 20.53 0.31
CA LEU A 541 17.48 19.44 0.97
C LEU A 541 18.44 18.39 1.56
N TYR A 542 19.31 17.82 0.71
CA TYR A 542 20.28 16.80 1.13
C TYR A 542 21.30 17.33 2.16
N SER A 543 21.72 18.60 2.03
CA SER A 543 22.69 19.20 2.95
C SER A 543 22.10 19.59 4.31
N ARG A 544 20.79 19.86 4.39
CA ARG A 544 20.12 20.25 5.65
C ARG A 544 19.57 19.05 6.42
N GLU A 545 18.90 18.12 5.74
CA GLU A 545 18.17 17.02 6.40
C GLU A 545 18.99 15.73 6.52
N LEU A 546 19.92 15.45 5.59
CA LEU A 546 20.79 14.26 5.63
C LEU A 546 22.28 14.56 5.83
N ARG A 547 22.68 15.84 5.92
CA ARG A 547 24.11 16.26 5.96
C ARG A 547 24.96 15.71 4.80
N ILE A 548 24.33 15.48 3.65
CA ILE A 548 24.99 14.99 2.43
C ILE A 548 25.29 16.19 1.52
N SER A 549 26.58 16.42 1.24
CA SER A 549 27.01 17.45 0.31
C SER A 549 26.86 16.95 -1.13
N LEU A 550 25.73 17.26 -1.77
CA LEU A 550 25.59 17.11 -3.22
C LEU A 550 26.42 18.18 -3.95
N GLN A 551 27.10 17.76 -5.02
CA GLN A 551 28.06 18.56 -5.78
C GLN A 551 27.66 18.63 -7.24
N HIS A 552 27.93 19.75 -7.92
CA HIS A 552 27.63 19.95 -9.34
C HIS A 552 28.94 20.03 -10.15
N PRO A 553 29.41 18.94 -10.78
CA PRO A 553 30.72 18.93 -11.44
C PRO A 553 30.67 19.52 -12.86
N LYS A 554 31.84 19.76 -13.43
CA LYS A 554 32.02 20.07 -14.86
C LYS A 554 31.81 18.82 -15.73
N ASN A 555 31.70 19.01 -17.05
CA ASN A 555 31.51 17.96 -18.08
C ASN A 555 30.20 17.18 -17.90
N GLN A 556 29.10 17.96 -17.90
CA GLN A 556 27.72 17.49 -17.72
C GLN A 556 27.27 16.51 -18.81
N ASP A 557 27.82 16.61 -20.02
CA ASP A 557 27.57 15.72 -21.16
C ASP A 557 28.06 14.29 -20.91
N TRP A 558 29.28 14.13 -20.41
CA TRP A 558 29.82 12.82 -20.04
C TRP A 558 29.15 12.26 -18.78
N LEU A 559 28.82 13.12 -17.82
CA LEU A 559 28.05 12.72 -16.64
C LEU A 559 26.65 12.21 -16.99
N ALA A 560 25.99 12.80 -18.00
CA ALA A 560 24.73 12.29 -18.53
C ALA A 560 24.90 10.91 -19.19
N ARG A 561 26.00 10.70 -19.95
CA ARG A 561 26.30 9.37 -20.54
C ARG A 561 26.48 8.27 -19.49
N GLU A 562 26.92 8.56 -18.26
CA GLU A 562 27.04 7.53 -17.18
C GLU A 562 25.70 6.83 -16.83
N PHE A 563 24.56 7.42 -17.19
CA PHE A 563 23.23 6.83 -16.99
C PHE A 563 22.95 5.69 -17.96
N ILE A 564 23.52 5.75 -19.17
CA ILE A 564 23.27 4.77 -20.22
C ILE A 564 23.98 3.44 -19.87
N PRO A 565 23.25 2.31 -19.88
CA PRO A 565 23.84 0.98 -19.79
C PRO A 565 25.07 0.80 -20.70
N GLY A 566 26.11 0.12 -20.22
CA GLY A 566 27.35 -0.13 -20.96
C GLY A 566 28.34 1.05 -21.08
N GLU A 567 27.91 2.31 -20.93
CA GLU A 567 28.81 3.48 -21.00
C GLU A 567 29.86 3.51 -19.86
N PRO A 568 31.05 4.09 -20.09
CA PRO A 568 32.10 4.22 -19.09
C PRO A 568 31.81 5.37 -18.10
N ILE A 569 32.50 5.32 -16.96
CA ILE A 569 32.44 6.36 -15.93
C ILE A 569 33.20 7.60 -16.41
N ALA A 570 32.58 8.78 -16.37
CA ALA A 570 33.10 10.03 -16.93
C ALA A 570 34.30 10.58 -16.17
N ASN A 571 34.32 10.43 -14.84
CA ASN A 571 35.42 10.90 -13.99
C ASN A 571 35.69 9.96 -12.82
N THR A 572 36.98 9.85 -12.46
CA THR A 572 37.44 9.16 -11.23
C THR A 572 37.25 9.97 -9.95
N GLY A 573 36.72 11.20 -10.07
CA GLY A 573 36.33 12.04 -8.95
C GLY A 573 35.06 11.54 -8.26
N TYR A 574 34.76 12.12 -7.09
CA TYR A 574 33.54 11.88 -6.31
C TYR A 574 33.29 10.43 -5.85
N VAL A 575 34.20 9.47 -6.08
CA VAL A 575 34.12 8.10 -5.52
C VAL A 575 33.83 8.13 -4.02
N ARG A 576 32.70 7.57 -3.61
CA ARG A 576 32.38 7.29 -2.20
C ARG A 576 32.96 5.93 -1.84
N ARG A 577 33.56 5.82 -0.67
CA ARG A 577 34.08 4.55 -0.12
C ARG A 577 33.32 4.28 1.17
N MET A 578 32.60 3.16 1.23
CA MET A 578 31.69 2.85 2.33
C MET A 578 31.69 1.34 2.67
N PRO A 579 31.34 0.95 3.90
CA PRO A 579 30.97 -0.43 4.20
C PRO A 579 29.71 -0.83 3.44
N VAL A 580 29.54 -2.12 3.13
CA VAL A 580 28.37 -2.61 2.39
C VAL A 580 27.04 -2.31 3.09
N PRO A 581 26.90 -2.41 4.43
CA PRO A 581 25.71 -1.94 5.15
C PRO A 581 25.27 -0.50 4.84
N LEU A 582 26.19 0.46 4.65
CA LEU A 582 25.82 1.84 4.28
C LEU A 582 25.36 1.97 2.81
N LEU A 583 25.74 1.03 1.94
CA LEU A 583 25.19 0.89 0.59
C LEU A 583 23.80 0.23 0.63
N ALA A 584 23.56 -0.76 1.49
CA ALA A 584 22.24 -1.33 1.71
C ALA A 584 21.26 -0.27 2.23
N ALA A 585 21.69 0.52 3.22
CA ALA A 585 20.96 1.66 3.78
C ALA A 585 20.68 2.81 2.78
N ALA A 586 21.20 2.74 1.55
CA ALA A 586 20.79 3.64 0.48
C ALA A 586 19.36 3.37 -0.01
N LEU A 587 18.92 2.09 0.09
CA LEU A 587 17.63 1.50 -0.30
C LEU A 587 16.87 2.25 -1.42
N PRO A 588 17.44 2.38 -2.64
CA PRO A 588 16.80 3.11 -3.74
C PRO A 588 15.49 2.46 -4.22
N GLN A 589 15.22 1.19 -3.90
CA GLN A 589 13.94 0.52 -4.13
C GLN A 589 12.94 0.67 -2.96
N ALA A 590 13.23 1.49 -1.95
CA ALA A 590 12.22 1.86 -0.97
C ALA A 590 11.03 2.53 -1.66
N ALA A 591 9.83 2.27 -1.14
CA ALA A 591 8.63 2.99 -1.53
C ALA A 591 7.54 2.98 -0.46
N SER A 592 6.53 3.81 -0.71
CA SER A 592 5.31 3.93 0.06
C SER A 592 4.12 3.71 -0.89
N THR A 593 3.51 2.53 -0.82
CA THR A 593 2.25 2.20 -1.51
C THR A 593 1.24 1.66 -0.50
N VAL A 594 -0.02 2.05 -0.66
CA VAL A 594 -1.17 1.65 0.17
C VAL A 594 -2.44 1.77 -0.67
N GLY A 595 -3.45 0.96 -0.39
CA GLY A 595 -4.67 0.87 -1.19
C GLY A 595 -4.56 -0.11 -2.36
N ASP A 596 -5.70 -0.47 -2.94
CA ASP A 596 -5.86 -1.63 -3.84
C ASP A 596 -5.49 -1.38 -5.31
N ARG A 597 -5.35 -0.12 -5.75
CA ARG A 597 -5.18 0.28 -7.16
C ARG A 597 -6.35 -0.10 -8.09
N ARG A 598 -7.50 -0.53 -7.54
CA ARG A 598 -8.70 -0.94 -8.27
C ARG A 598 -9.79 0.12 -8.25
N GLY A 599 -9.97 0.80 -7.12
CA GLY A 599 -11.09 1.71 -6.88
C GLY A 599 -10.80 3.19 -7.06
N ASP A 600 -11.61 3.98 -6.36
CA ASP A 600 -11.72 5.43 -6.46
C ASP A 600 -10.46 6.16 -5.99
N LEU A 601 -10.14 7.29 -6.62
CA LEU A 601 -9.02 8.13 -6.24
C LEU A 601 -9.35 8.89 -4.95
N ILE A 602 -8.76 8.49 -3.83
CA ILE A 602 -8.97 9.17 -2.54
C ILE A 602 -7.89 10.22 -2.23
N GLY A 603 -6.78 10.21 -2.97
CA GLY A 603 -5.68 11.17 -2.81
C GLY A 603 -4.32 10.54 -3.11
N ARG A 604 -3.34 10.78 -2.22
CA ARG A 604 -1.94 10.35 -2.44
C ARG A 604 -1.17 10.11 -1.15
N THR A 605 -0.02 9.44 -1.22
CA THR A 605 0.90 9.33 -0.08
C THR A 605 1.54 10.68 0.26
N ALA A 606 1.86 10.86 1.54
CA ALA A 606 2.44 12.07 2.12
C ALA A 606 3.68 11.77 3.00
N GLY A 607 4.37 10.66 2.71
CA GLY A 607 5.73 10.38 3.22
C GLY A 607 6.79 10.81 2.21
N THR A 608 7.92 10.09 2.16
CA THR A 608 8.99 10.35 1.18
C THR A 608 8.57 10.06 -0.27
N CYS A 609 7.61 9.16 -0.53
CA CYS A 609 6.95 9.08 -1.85
C CYS A 609 5.67 9.92 -1.95
N ARG A 610 5.31 10.28 -3.18
CA ARG A 610 4.01 10.85 -3.58
C ARG A 610 3.29 9.96 -4.61
N ARG A 611 3.00 8.69 -4.26
CA ARG A 611 2.20 7.77 -5.09
C ARG A 611 0.70 8.12 -4.96
N PRO A 612 -0.12 7.95 -6.01
CA PRO A 612 -1.58 8.07 -5.88
C PRO A 612 -2.12 6.91 -5.03
N VAL A 613 -3.24 7.15 -4.33
CA VAL A 613 -3.90 6.17 -3.45
C VAL A 613 -5.32 5.95 -3.93
N PHE A 614 -5.65 4.69 -4.17
CA PHE A 614 -6.95 4.24 -4.67
C PHE A 614 -7.60 3.28 -3.67
N LEU A 615 -8.92 3.35 -3.54
CA LEU A 615 -9.68 2.52 -2.60
C LEU A 615 -11.00 2.05 -3.21
N ASP A 616 -11.14 0.74 -3.39
CA ASP A 616 -12.41 0.06 -3.66
C ASP A 616 -12.89 -0.59 -2.36
N LEU A 617 -13.90 0.00 -1.71
CA LEU A 617 -14.36 -0.45 -0.39
C LEU A 617 -14.90 -1.89 -0.35
N HIS A 618 -15.20 -2.47 -1.52
CA HIS A 618 -15.64 -3.87 -1.67
C HIS A 618 -14.51 -4.85 -2.02
N PHE A 619 -13.31 -4.38 -2.36
CA PHE A 619 -12.13 -5.22 -2.60
C PHE A 619 -11.78 -6.18 -1.44
N PRO A 620 -11.93 -5.81 -0.14
CA PRO A 620 -11.74 -6.74 0.97
C PRO A 620 -12.63 -7.98 0.87
N MET A 621 -13.89 -7.83 0.46
CA MET A 621 -14.86 -8.92 0.36
C MET A 621 -14.73 -9.69 -0.95
N GLU A 622 -14.66 -8.97 -2.08
CA GLU A 622 -14.66 -9.55 -3.43
C GLU A 622 -13.35 -10.25 -3.81
N VAL A 623 -12.20 -9.77 -3.32
CA VAL A 623 -10.86 -10.22 -3.81
C VAL A 623 -9.96 -10.72 -2.69
N ARG A 624 -10.11 -10.22 -1.46
CA ARG A 624 -9.29 -10.66 -0.30
C ARG A 624 -10.00 -11.61 0.64
N GLU A 625 -11.28 -11.93 0.41
CA GLU A 625 -12.06 -12.87 1.22
C GLU A 625 -12.16 -12.48 2.71
N ARG A 626 -12.06 -11.18 3.02
CA ARG A 626 -12.14 -10.62 4.38
C ARG A 626 -13.44 -9.86 4.63
N SER A 627 -13.59 -9.39 5.86
CA SER A 627 -14.69 -8.51 6.29
C SER A 627 -14.58 -7.11 5.66
N GLY A 628 -15.74 -6.48 5.45
CA GLY A 628 -15.86 -5.12 4.90
C GLY A 628 -15.72 -4.01 5.93
N LEU A 629 -15.31 -4.32 7.16
CA LEU A 629 -15.12 -3.35 8.23
C LEU A 629 -13.91 -2.45 7.97
N ALA A 630 -14.16 -1.14 7.86
CA ALA A 630 -13.18 -0.08 7.82
C ALA A 630 -13.40 0.90 8.98
N VAL A 631 -12.33 1.25 9.69
CA VAL A 631 -12.41 2.01 10.96
C VAL A 631 -11.69 3.35 10.82
N PHE A 632 -12.30 4.42 11.36
CA PHE A 632 -11.82 5.80 11.30
C PHE A 632 -11.68 6.34 12.73
N VAL A 633 -10.46 6.72 13.12
CA VAL A 633 -10.13 7.22 14.48
C VAL A 633 -9.39 8.53 14.38
N ALA A 634 -9.84 9.56 15.09
CA ALA A 634 -9.15 10.85 15.23
C ALA A 634 -9.85 11.71 16.29
N GLU A 635 -9.14 12.71 16.81
CA GLU A 635 -9.72 13.81 17.58
C GLU A 635 -10.84 14.55 16.79
N PRO A 636 -11.70 15.33 17.47
CA PRO A 636 -12.58 16.31 16.82
C PRO A 636 -11.83 17.19 15.81
N GLY A 637 -12.46 17.49 14.67
CA GLY A 637 -11.82 18.23 13.57
C GLY A 637 -10.79 17.45 12.74
N GLY A 638 -10.35 16.26 13.19
CA GLY A 638 -9.38 15.39 12.51
C GLY A 638 -9.82 14.83 11.13
N GLY A 639 -11.00 15.19 10.64
CA GLY A 639 -11.45 14.90 9.27
C GLY A 639 -12.25 13.61 9.07
N LYS A 640 -12.64 12.90 10.16
CA LYS A 640 -13.38 11.63 10.10
C LYS A 640 -14.62 11.69 9.20
N SER A 641 -15.56 12.57 9.54
CA SER A 641 -16.82 12.80 8.83
C SER A 641 -16.61 13.22 7.37
N THR A 642 -15.62 14.09 7.12
CA THR A 642 -15.25 14.51 5.76
C THR A 642 -14.79 13.33 4.90
N LEU A 643 -13.96 12.42 5.43
CA LEU A 643 -13.52 11.23 4.71
C LEU A 643 -14.65 10.20 4.55
N LEU A 644 -15.43 9.95 5.61
CA LEU A 644 -16.58 9.03 5.58
C LEU A 644 -17.63 9.49 4.56
N GLY A 645 -17.96 10.79 4.54
CA GLY A 645 -18.88 11.39 3.58
C GLY A 645 -18.34 11.43 2.15
N ALA A 646 -17.05 11.72 1.95
CA ALA A 646 -16.43 11.65 0.62
C ALA A 646 -16.42 10.23 0.04
N LEU A 647 -16.15 9.22 0.88
CA LEU A 647 -16.26 7.80 0.49
C LEU A 647 -17.73 7.40 0.20
N GLY A 648 -18.69 7.93 0.96
CA GLY A 648 -20.11 7.80 0.68
C GLY A 648 -20.52 8.40 -0.66
N TYR A 649 -20.02 9.61 -1.00
CA TYR A 649 -20.23 10.25 -2.30
C TYR A 649 -19.69 9.39 -3.45
N LEU A 650 -18.43 8.94 -3.37
CA LEU A 650 -17.78 8.14 -4.42
C LEU A 650 -18.51 6.80 -4.64
N ALA A 651 -18.87 6.12 -3.56
CA ALA A 651 -19.66 4.89 -3.63
C ALA A 651 -21.05 5.15 -4.25
N ALA A 652 -21.74 6.24 -3.87
CA ALA A 652 -23.04 6.60 -4.43
C ALA A 652 -22.95 6.89 -5.94
N ARG A 653 -21.95 7.65 -6.41
CA ARG A 653 -21.72 7.88 -7.86
C ARG A 653 -21.55 6.58 -8.65
N ARG A 654 -20.95 5.55 -8.03
CA ARG A 654 -20.78 4.19 -8.57
C ARG A 654 -22.02 3.29 -8.43
N GLY A 655 -23.18 3.83 -8.05
CA GLY A 655 -24.45 3.12 -7.91
C GLY A 655 -24.50 2.14 -6.71
N VAL A 656 -23.56 2.24 -5.77
CA VAL A 656 -23.62 1.47 -4.52
C VAL A 656 -24.76 2.02 -3.68
N GLN A 657 -25.54 1.14 -3.04
CA GLN A 657 -26.54 1.58 -2.06
C GLN A 657 -25.83 2.02 -0.77
N VAL A 658 -25.82 3.33 -0.51
CA VAL A 658 -25.18 3.99 0.63
C VAL A 658 -26.23 4.36 1.68
N THR A 659 -25.96 4.03 2.94
CA THR A 659 -26.71 4.54 4.09
C THR A 659 -25.73 5.14 5.10
N LEU A 660 -25.81 6.45 5.35
CA LEU A 660 -24.98 7.14 6.35
C LEU A 660 -25.84 7.49 7.56
N LEU A 661 -25.43 7.07 8.75
CA LEU A 661 -25.97 7.52 10.03
C LEU A 661 -25.08 8.64 10.55
N ASP A 662 -25.61 9.86 10.60
CA ASP A 662 -24.95 11.06 11.09
C ASP A 662 -25.82 11.73 12.17
N PRO A 663 -25.58 11.42 13.47
CA PRO A 663 -26.32 12.04 14.56
C PRO A 663 -26.19 13.58 14.59
N SER A 664 -25.10 14.14 14.06
CA SER A 664 -24.81 15.57 14.11
C SER A 664 -25.43 16.37 12.96
N GLY A 665 -25.54 15.78 11.76
CA GLY A 665 -26.25 16.33 10.59
C GLY A 665 -25.46 16.97 9.44
N PRO A 666 -24.16 17.37 9.52
CA PRO A 666 -23.46 17.98 8.38
C PRO A 666 -23.45 17.16 7.09
N LEU A 667 -23.51 15.82 7.16
CA LEU A 667 -23.49 14.94 5.99
C LEU A 667 -24.81 14.96 5.21
N ALA A 668 -25.92 15.44 5.79
CA ALA A 668 -27.19 15.56 5.10
C ALA A 668 -27.11 16.47 3.84
N ARG A 669 -26.16 17.41 3.83
CA ARG A 669 -25.90 18.30 2.68
C ARG A 669 -25.32 17.56 1.46
N LEU A 670 -24.80 16.34 1.59
CA LEU A 670 -24.45 15.51 0.42
C LEU A 670 -25.67 15.25 -0.48
N CYS A 671 -26.87 15.15 0.10
CA CYS A 671 -28.12 15.00 -0.65
C CYS A 671 -28.57 16.29 -1.36
N ALA A 672 -27.92 17.44 -1.09
CA ALA A 672 -28.18 18.69 -1.79
C ALA A 672 -27.33 18.83 -3.07
N MET A 673 -26.26 18.04 -3.23
CA MET A 673 -25.40 18.08 -4.42
C MET A 673 -26.21 17.75 -5.69
N PRO A 674 -26.15 18.57 -6.75
CA PRO A 674 -27.03 18.44 -7.93
C PRO A 674 -27.08 17.04 -8.56
N GLU A 675 -25.93 16.36 -8.66
CA GLU A 675 -25.82 15.01 -9.23
C GLU A 675 -26.41 13.89 -8.35
N LEU A 676 -26.52 14.11 -7.04
CA LEU A 676 -27.05 13.13 -6.08
C LEU A 676 -28.49 13.42 -5.69
N ARG A 677 -28.93 14.68 -5.78
CA ARG A 677 -30.24 15.13 -5.29
C ARG A 677 -31.45 14.31 -5.79
N PRO A 678 -31.54 13.84 -7.06
CA PRO A 678 -32.64 12.99 -7.50
C PRO A 678 -32.60 11.55 -6.95
N TYR A 679 -31.43 11.09 -6.50
CA TYR A 679 -31.15 9.71 -6.08
C TYR A 679 -30.82 9.61 -4.58
N SER A 680 -31.10 10.66 -3.82
CA SER A 680 -30.73 10.76 -2.42
C SER A 680 -31.89 11.19 -1.52
N ARG A 681 -31.82 10.78 -0.25
CA ARG A 681 -32.85 11.05 0.75
C ARG A 681 -32.21 11.45 2.07
N VAL A 682 -32.67 12.56 2.66
CA VAL A 682 -32.39 12.90 4.05
C VAL A 682 -33.56 12.43 4.89
N LEU A 683 -33.28 11.67 5.95
CA LEU A 683 -34.25 11.30 6.97
C LEU A 683 -33.86 12.03 8.26
N ASN A 684 -34.37 13.25 8.43
CA ASN A 684 -34.16 14.02 9.64
C ASN A 684 -35.20 13.62 10.69
N LEU A 685 -34.79 12.77 11.62
CA LEU A 685 -35.71 12.13 12.56
C LEU A 685 -36.29 13.12 13.58
N THR A 686 -35.72 14.31 13.78
CA THR A 686 -36.31 15.36 14.62
C THR A 686 -37.49 16.11 13.98
N GLY A 687 -37.78 15.86 12.71
CA GLY A 687 -38.89 16.46 11.97
C GLY A 687 -39.42 15.57 10.84
N SER A 688 -39.44 14.26 11.04
CA SER A 688 -40.00 13.28 10.09
C SER A 688 -41.48 13.01 10.35
N GLU A 689 -42.16 12.47 9.34
CA GLU A 689 -43.58 12.10 9.40
C GLU A 689 -43.85 10.94 10.39
N GLN A 690 -45.10 10.87 10.87
CA GLN A 690 -45.60 9.77 11.70
C GLN A 690 -45.26 8.40 11.08
N GLY A 691 -44.90 7.42 11.92
CA GLY A 691 -44.60 6.05 11.48
C GLY A 691 -43.28 5.85 10.73
N THR A 692 -42.47 6.90 10.49
CA THR A 692 -41.13 6.79 9.87
C THR A 692 -40.21 5.74 10.52
N LEU A 693 -40.40 5.47 11.81
CA LEU A 693 -39.64 4.52 12.64
C LEU A 693 -40.53 3.37 13.18
N ALA A 694 -41.69 3.10 12.57
CA ALA A 694 -42.66 2.08 12.99
C ALA A 694 -42.00 0.68 13.17
N PRO A 695 -41.86 0.15 14.41
CA PRO A 695 -40.93 -0.93 14.69
C PRO A 695 -41.17 -2.25 13.93
N TYR A 696 -42.43 -2.61 13.67
CA TYR A 696 -42.80 -3.80 12.87
C TYR A 696 -42.24 -3.74 11.43
N ALA A 697 -42.30 -2.56 10.81
CA ALA A 697 -41.85 -2.34 9.44
C ALA A 697 -40.32 -2.21 9.30
N LEU A 698 -39.57 -2.10 10.40
CA LEU A 698 -38.11 -2.00 10.36
C LEU A 698 -37.39 -3.35 10.15
N ILE A 699 -38.11 -4.47 10.21
CA ILE A 699 -37.55 -5.81 9.97
C ILE A 699 -38.22 -6.40 8.72
N PRO A 700 -37.49 -6.62 7.61
CA PRO A 700 -38.06 -7.09 6.35
C PRO A 700 -38.47 -8.56 6.42
N THR A 701 -39.51 -8.92 5.70
CA THR A 701 -39.89 -10.32 5.49
C THR A 701 -38.90 -10.95 4.51
N PRO A 702 -38.30 -12.11 4.82
CA PRO A 702 -37.43 -12.81 3.88
C PRO A 702 -38.13 -13.08 2.55
N LEU A 703 -37.40 -13.01 1.45
CA LEU A 703 -37.95 -13.25 0.11
C LEU A 703 -37.77 -14.71 -0.27
N ARG A 704 -38.83 -15.42 -0.69
CA ARG A 704 -38.73 -16.85 -1.07
C ARG A 704 -37.71 -17.10 -2.18
N SER A 705 -37.47 -16.12 -3.05
CA SER A 705 -36.46 -16.16 -4.13
C SER A 705 -35.01 -16.25 -3.66
N GLU A 706 -34.71 -15.97 -2.38
CA GLU A 706 -33.34 -16.03 -1.83
C GLU A 706 -32.99 -17.42 -1.27
N PHE A 707 -33.95 -18.35 -1.22
CA PHE A 707 -33.78 -19.71 -0.67
C PHE A 707 -33.79 -20.76 -1.78
N GLY A 708 -33.10 -21.88 -1.57
CA GLY A 708 -32.99 -22.97 -2.55
C GLY A 708 -34.34 -23.52 -3.02
N ALA A 709 -34.40 -24.08 -4.23
CA ALA A 709 -35.61 -24.73 -4.73
C ALA A 709 -35.85 -26.07 -4.02
N GLY A 710 -37.12 -26.40 -3.74
CA GLY A 710 -37.53 -27.64 -3.09
C GLY A 710 -37.49 -27.62 -1.56
N SER A 711 -37.95 -28.71 -0.97
CA SER A 711 -38.42 -28.79 0.43
C SER A 711 -37.40 -28.42 1.51
N ALA A 712 -36.10 -28.53 1.23
CA ALA A 712 -35.06 -28.04 2.13
C ALA A 712 -35.07 -26.50 2.21
N GLY A 713 -35.08 -25.82 1.07
CA GLY A 713 -35.13 -24.36 1.00
C GLY A 713 -36.49 -23.78 1.37
N ASP A 714 -37.60 -24.51 1.13
CA ASP A 714 -38.92 -24.13 1.67
C ASP A 714 -38.91 -24.11 3.20
N ARG A 715 -38.32 -25.12 3.84
CA ARG A 715 -38.18 -25.18 5.29
C ARG A 715 -37.24 -24.12 5.85
N GLU A 716 -36.13 -23.81 5.17
CA GLU A 716 -35.24 -22.71 5.54
C GLU A 716 -35.95 -21.35 5.44
N PHE A 717 -36.78 -21.15 4.42
CA PHE A 717 -37.63 -19.98 4.25
C PHE A 717 -38.67 -19.85 5.38
N GLU A 718 -39.40 -20.93 5.72
CA GLU A 718 -40.34 -20.94 6.86
C GLU A 718 -39.65 -20.59 8.19
N ILE A 719 -38.45 -21.14 8.43
CA ILE A 719 -37.64 -20.81 9.61
C ILE A 719 -37.23 -19.34 9.59
N ALA A 720 -36.81 -18.80 8.45
CA ALA A 720 -36.42 -17.39 8.31
C ALA A 720 -37.62 -16.45 8.55
N VAL A 721 -38.80 -16.74 8.00
CA VAL A 721 -40.03 -15.95 8.23
C VAL A 721 -40.46 -16.03 9.70
N SER A 722 -40.36 -17.21 10.34
CA SER A 722 -40.62 -17.38 11.77
C SER A 722 -39.65 -16.55 12.63
N ASN A 723 -38.36 -16.55 12.29
CA ASN A 723 -37.34 -15.76 12.96
C ASN A 723 -37.58 -14.24 12.79
N ALA A 724 -37.92 -13.76 11.58
CA ALA A 724 -38.25 -12.36 11.33
C ALA A 724 -39.49 -11.91 12.13
N ARG A 725 -40.55 -12.73 12.17
CA ARG A 725 -41.73 -12.52 13.02
C ARG A 725 -41.40 -12.50 14.52
N ALA A 726 -40.44 -13.31 14.97
CA ALA A 726 -39.96 -13.28 16.34
C ALA A 726 -39.13 -12.02 16.65
N GLU A 727 -38.24 -11.61 15.73
CA GLU A 727 -37.41 -10.42 15.90
C GLU A 727 -38.26 -9.13 15.90
N ARG A 728 -39.32 -9.05 15.08
CA ARG A 728 -40.33 -7.97 15.15
C ARG A 728 -40.95 -7.87 16.54
N ARG A 729 -41.46 -8.98 17.08
CA ARG A 729 -42.08 -9.00 18.42
C ARG A 729 -41.10 -8.62 19.52
N MET A 730 -39.83 -9.04 19.43
CA MET A 730 -38.80 -8.60 20.37
C MET A 730 -38.54 -7.10 20.26
N LEU A 731 -38.33 -6.56 19.05
CA LEU A 731 -38.09 -5.13 18.85
C LEU A 731 -39.28 -4.27 19.31
N VAL A 732 -40.51 -4.69 19.00
CA VAL A 732 -41.74 -4.00 19.44
C VAL A 732 -41.85 -4.00 20.97
N GLN A 733 -41.64 -5.16 21.62
CA GLN A 733 -41.68 -5.26 23.08
C GLN A 733 -40.57 -4.38 23.72
N ASP A 734 -39.35 -4.39 23.18
CA ASP A 734 -38.24 -3.56 23.64
C ASP A 734 -38.55 -2.06 23.51
N ILE A 735 -39.16 -1.62 22.39
CA ILE A 735 -39.55 -0.21 22.19
C ILE A 735 -40.69 0.19 23.14
N CYS A 736 -41.73 -0.64 23.35
CA CYS A 736 -42.77 -0.32 24.34
C CYS A 736 -42.20 -0.11 25.75
N MET A 737 -41.22 -0.92 26.17
CA MET A 737 -40.50 -0.76 27.44
C MET A 737 -39.62 0.51 27.51
N MET A 738 -39.18 1.02 26.36
CA MET A 738 -38.42 2.29 26.23
C MET A 738 -39.32 3.53 26.13
N LEU A 739 -40.61 3.36 25.81
CA LEU A 739 -41.59 4.46 25.76
C LEU A 739 -42.25 4.72 27.12
N VAL A 740 -42.68 3.67 27.85
CA VAL A 740 -43.33 3.88 29.16
C VAL A 740 -42.36 4.40 30.24
N PRO A 741 -42.87 5.13 31.26
CA PRO A 741 -42.04 5.69 32.34
C PRO A 741 -41.17 4.65 33.06
N PRO A 742 -39.97 5.02 33.55
CA PRO A 742 -39.02 4.07 34.12
C PRO A 742 -39.54 3.28 35.33
N GLN A 743 -40.41 3.89 36.15
CA GLN A 743 -41.05 3.25 37.31
C GLN A 743 -41.96 2.11 36.86
N VAL A 744 -42.84 2.37 35.89
CA VAL A 744 -43.75 1.39 35.28
C VAL A 744 -42.97 0.31 34.51
N ALA A 745 -41.86 0.68 33.86
CA ALA A 745 -40.96 -0.24 33.18
C ALA A 745 -40.20 -1.20 34.13
N ARG A 746 -40.11 -0.87 35.44
CA ARG A 746 -39.51 -1.75 36.47
C ARG A 746 -40.48 -2.82 36.97
N GLU A 747 -41.79 -2.73 36.67
CA GLU A 747 -42.78 -3.70 37.15
C GLU A 747 -42.81 -5.02 36.36
N ALA A 748 -43.02 -6.12 37.06
CA ALA A 748 -43.08 -7.47 36.47
C ALA A 748 -44.37 -7.74 35.66
N SER A 749 -45.45 -7.00 36.00
CA SER A 749 -46.71 -6.88 35.25
C SER A 749 -46.44 -6.38 33.83
N THR A 750 -45.83 -5.21 33.69
CA THR A 750 -45.57 -4.49 32.43
C THR A 750 -44.90 -5.36 31.36
N ALA A 751 -43.78 -6.00 31.70
CA ALA A 751 -43.06 -6.88 30.77
C ALA A 751 -43.83 -8.17 30.40
N THR A 752 -44.86 -8.53 31.16
CA THR A 752 -45.75 -9.67 30.89
C THR A 752 -46.93 -9.23 30.02
N LEU A 753 -47.52 -8.06 30.29
CA LEU A 753 -48.64 -7.48 29.55
C LEU A 753 -48.24 -7.09 28.12
N PHE A 754 -47.10 -6.42 27.93
CA PHE A 754 -46.59 -6.15 26.58
C PHE A 754 -46.30 -7.45 25.82
N ARG A 755 -45.72 -8.47 26.47
CA ARG A 755 -45.48 -9.78 25.82
C ARG A 755 -46.78 -10.48 25.45
N HIS A 756 -47.86 -10.28 26.20
CA HIS A 756 -49.18 -10.80 25.85
C HIS A 756 -49.75 -10.07 24.62
N ALA A 757 -49.84 -8.74 24.66
CA ALA A 757 -50.39 -7.95 23.55
C ALA A 757 -49.61 -8.15 22.24
N VAL A 758 -48.28 -8.04 22.29
CA VAL A 758 -47.37 -8.24 21.14
C VAL A 758 -47.36 -9.69 20.62
N ARG A 759 -47.92 -10.65 21.38
CA ARG A 759 -48.17 -12.02 20.90
C ARG A 759 -49.51 -12.17 20.18
N GLN A 760 -50.53 -11.40 20.55
CA GLN A 760 -51.84 -11.41 19.89
C GLN A 760 -51.81 -10.65 18.56
N VAL A 761 -51.09 -9.52 18.51
CA VAL A 761 -50.91 -8.73 17.28
C VAL A 761 -50.14 -9.53 16.22
N PRO A 762 -50.62 -9.61 14.95
CA PRO A 762 -49.89 -10.22 13.84
C PRO A 762 -48.49 -9.62 13.68
N ALA A 763 -47.50 -10.46 13.41
CA ALA A 763 -46.11 -10.01 13.33
C ALA A 763 -45.69 -9.64 11.90
N GLU A 764 -46.52 -8.88 11.18
CA GLU A 764 -46.31 -8.49 9.78
C GLU A 764 -45.74 -7.07 9.66
N GLU A 765 -45.23 -6.69 8.49
CA GLU A 765 -44.68 -5.33 8.25
C GLU A 765 -45.76 -4.24 8.22
N THR A 766 -47.02 -4.62 8.05
CA THR A 766 -48.19 -3.72 8.01
C THR A 766 -48.80 -3.43 9.38
N SER A 767 -48.34 -4.11 10.42
CA SER A 767 -48.80 -3.93 11.80
C SER A 767 -48.10 -2.75 12.47
N THR A 768 -48.71 -2.18 13.50
CA THR A 768 -48.26 -0.92 14.12
C THR A 768 -48.21 -1.01 15.65
N LEU A 769 -47.72 0.03 16.33
CA LEU A 769 -47.86 0.11 17.79
C LEU A 769 -49.31 0.36 18.21
N ASP A 770 -50.13 0.96 17.36
CA ASP A 770 -51.56 1.21 17.60
C ASP A 770 -52.34 -0.10 17.70
N ASP A 771 -51.98 -1.14 16.93
CA ASP A 771 -52.50 -2.50 17.09
C ASP A 771 -52.21 -3.06 18.50
N VAL A 772 -51.03 -2.75 19.05
CA VAL A 772 -50.61 -3.19 20.40
C VAL A 772 -51.36 -2.42 21.48
N VAL A 773 -51.54 -1.10 21.31
CA VAL A 773 -52.35 -0.25 22.20
C VAL A 773 -53.80 -0.73 22.22
N ALA A 774 -54.43 -0.95 21.06
CA ALA A 774 -55.79 -1.49 20.97
C ALA A 774 -55.91 -2.88 21.63
N CYS A 775 -54.90 -3.74 21.47
CA CYS A 775 -54.86 -5.04 22.13
C CYS A 775 -54.71 -4.93 23.66
N LEU A 776 -54.03 -3.91 24.18
CA LEU A 776 -53.92 -3.63 25.62
C LEU A 776 -55.21 -3.05 26.20
N GLN A 777 -55.88 -2.15 25.47
CA GLN A 777 -57.19 -1.60 25.86
C GLN A 777 -58.28 -2.69 25.93
N GLY A 778 -58.21 -3.68 25.05
CA GLY A 778 -59.13 -4.82 25.00
C GLY A 778 -58.88 -5.91 26.05
N LEU A 779 -58.04 -5.68 27.07
CA LEU A 779 -57.84 -6.60 28.18
C LEU A 779 -58.81 -6.31 29.34
N ASP A 780 -59.36 -7.38 29.92
CA ASP A 780 -60.04 -7.38 31.23
C ASP A 780 -59.02 -7.23 32.40
N ASP A 781 -58.07 -6.31 32.26
CA ASP A 781 -57.07 -5.95 33.25
C ASP A 781 -56.91 -4.41 33.28
N ASP A 782 -57.02 -3.83 34.47
CA ASP A 782 -56.89 -2.38 34.68
C ASP A 782 -55.47 -1.90 34.37
N ALA A 783 -54.44 -2.70 34.71
CA ALA A 783 -53.04 -2.38 34.39
C ALA A 783 -52.76 -2.45 32.88
N GLY A 784 -53.45 -3.33 32.14
CA GLY A 784 -53.40 -3.37 30.68
C GLY A 784 -53.94 -2.07 30.06
N ARG A 785 -55.06 -1.58 30.58
CA ARG A 785 -55.68 -0.31 30.14
C ARG A 785 -54.85 0.92 30.55
N GLU A 786 -54.20 0.92 31.71
CA GLU A 786 -53.27 1.97 32.13
C GLU A 786 -52.03 2.04 31.22
N LEU A 787 -51.40 0.91 30.90
CA LEU A 787 -50.28 0.85 29.95
C LEU A 787 -50.64 1.32 28.54
N ALA A 788 -51.88 1.08 28.10
CA ALA A 788 -52.37 1.58 26.82
C ALA A 788 -52.49 3.10 26.81
N ASN A 789 -53.04 3.68 27.88
CA ASN A 789 -53.18 5.14 28.01
C ASN A 789 -51.80 5.81 28.06
N LEU A 790 -50.85 5.27 28.85
CA LEU A 790 -49.47 5.79 28.90
C LEU A 790 -48.77 5.77 27.52
N LEU A 791 -49.07 4.78 26.66
CA LEU A 791 -48.56 4.76 25.29
C LEU A 791 -49.25 5.78 24.37
N LEU A 792 -50.54 6.09 24.59
CA LEU A 792 -51.25 7.16 23.88
C LEU A 792 -50.75 8.55 24.30
N ASP A 793 -50.61 8.80 25.60
CA ASP A 793 -50.01 10.02 26.16
C ASP A 793 -48.58 10.23 25.63
N THR A 794 -47.84 9.13 25.44
CA THR A 794 -46.52 9.17 24.79
C THR A 794 -46.63 9.44 23.29
N ALA A 795 -47.62 8.89 22.58
CA ALA A 795 -47.81 9.08 21.14
C ALA A 795 -48.11 10.55 20.75
N GLU A 796 -48.71 11.34 21.66
CA GLU A 796 -48.90 12.79 21.46
C GLU A 796 -47.57 13.59 21.44
N MET A 797 -46.46 13.01 21.93
CA MET A 797 -45.15 13.68 21.91
C MET A 797 -44.58 13.69 20.47
N PRO A 798 -44.13 14.85 19.93
CA PRO A 798 -43.73 14.95 18.51
C PRO A 798 -42.65 13.97 18.04
N LEU A 799 -41.65 13.67 18.89
CA LEU A 799 -40.59 12.70 18.59
C LEU A 799 -41.05 11.24 18.72
N ALA A 800 -42.15 10.97 19.43
CA ALA A 800 -42.69 9.63 19.61
C ALA A 800 -43.63 9.21 18.48
N MET A 801 -44.33 10.15 17.83
CA MET A 801 -45.19 9.90 16.65
C MET A 801 -44.49 9.04 15.57
N LEU A 802 -43.16 9.13 15.47
CA LEU A 802 -42.34 8.34 14.56
C LEU A 802 -42.52 6.82 14.72
N PHE A 803 -42.87 6.34 15.91
CA PHE A 803 -43.02 4.90 16.21
C PHE A 803 -44.45 4.37 15.98
N PHE A 804 -45.45 5.25 15.94
CA PHE A 804 -46.87 4.93 15.81
C PHE A 804 -47.34 5.10 14.35
N GLY A 805 -48.42 4.43 13.94
CA GLY A 805 -48.86 4.41 12.55
C GLY A 805 -47.94 3.58 11.63
N ARG A 806 -47.92 3.93 10.34
CA ARG A 806 -47.19 3.22 9.27
C ARG A 806 -46.15 4.13 8.60
N PRO A 807 -45.05 3.58 8.08
CA PRO A 807 -44.04 4.37 7.37
C PRO A 807 -44.61 4.94 6.07
N PRO A 808 -44.22 6.18 5.68
CA PRO A 808 -44.62 6.78 4.40
C PRO A 808 -44.26 5.91 3.18
N GLU A 809 -45.03 6.04 2.10
CA GLU A 809 -44.80 5.25 0.88
C GLU A 809 -43.41 5.53 0.27
N GLY A 810 -42.74 4.47 -0.19
CA GLY A 810 -41.38 4.55 -0.73
C GLY A 810 -40.28 4.85 0.31
N LEU A 811 -40.58 5.20 1.57
CA LEU A 811 -39.58 5.50 2.61
C LEU A 811 -38.61 4.33 2.84
N LEU A 812 -39.15 3.12 2.93
CA LEU A 812 -38.40 1.87 3.11
C LEU A 812 -37.86 1.26 1.79
N GLY A 813 -38.05 1.95 0.66
CA GLY A 813 -37.63 1.53 -0.68
C GLY A 813 -36.11 1.53 -0.87
N ALA A 814 -35.65 0.75 -1.87
CA ALA A 814 -34.24 0.67 -2.25
C ALA A 814 -33.78 1.85 -3.13
N ASP A 815 -34.75 2.61 -3.66
CA ASP A 815 -34.69 3.53 -4.80
C ASP A 815 -33.73 4.71 -4.59
N ALA A 816 -33.58 5.18 -3.34
CA ALA A 816 -32.57 6.15 -2.97
C ALA A 816 -31.20 5.46 -2.86
N ALA A 817 -30.30 5.76 -3.80
CA ALA A 817 -28.92 5.29 -3.79
C ALA A 817 -28.12 5.82 -2.59
N LEU A 818 -28.34 7.08 -2.19
CA LEU A 818 -27.82 7.64 -0.94
C LEU A 818 -28.98 7.88 0.05
N THR A 819 -28.84 7.41 1.29
CA THR A 819 -29.74 7.82 2.38
C THR A 819 -28.91 8.30 3.56
N VAL A 820 -29.14 9.54 4.00
CA VAL A 820 -28.53 10.09 5.22
C VAL A 820 -29.60 10.14 6.30
N ILE A 821 -29.42 9.34 7.34
CA ILE A 821 -30.25 9.34 8.55
C ILE A 821 -29.59 10.28 9.55
N THR A 822 -30.32 11.30 10.00
CA THR A 822 -29.81 12.29 10.94
C THR A 822 -30.77 12.58 12.08
N MET A 823 -30.20 13.00 13.21
CA MET A 823 -30.89 13.32 14.46
C MET A 823 -30.49 14.73 14.93
N ALA A 824 -30.18 15.62 13.99
CA ALA A 824 -29.76 16.98 14.28
C ALA A 824 -30.79 17.72 15.16
N GLY A 825 -30.33 18.24 16.30
CA GLY A 825 -31.17 18.86 17.33
C GLY A 825 -31.62 17.93 18.46
N LEU A 826 -31.46 16.60 18.34
CA LEU A 826 -31.82 15.64 19.37
C LEU A 826 -30.81 15.69 20.54
N ARG A 827 -31.31 15.76 21.78
CA ARG A 827 -30.48 15.61 22.99
C ARG A 827 -30.28 14.14 23.30
N LEU A 828 -29.02 13.72 23.40
CA LEU A 828 -28.66 12.34 23.75
C LEU A 828 -28.47 12.22 25.28
N PRO A 829 -29.03 11.20 25.95
CA PRO A 829 -28.89 11.00 27.39
C PRO A 829 -27.43 10.73 27.80
N ASP A 830 -27.00 11.24 28.96
CA ASP A 830 -25.82 10.68 29.62
C ASP A 830 -26.16 9.32 30.21
N LEU A 831 -25.69 8.26 29.54
CA LEU A 831 -25.89 6.87 29.93
C LEU A 831 -25.21 6.48 31.27
N LYS A 832 -24.49 7.41 31.92
CA LYS A 832 -23.98 7.26 33.30
C LYS A 832 -25.03 7.61 34.36
N ILE A 833 -26.10 8.31 33.98
CA ILE A 833 -27.18 8.76 34.88
C ILE A 833 -28.36 7.80 34.74
N GLU A 834 -29.03 7.47 35.85
CA GLU A 834 -30.23 6.60 35.82
C GLU A 834 -31.36 7.24 35.00
N ARG A 835 -32.14 6.39 34.30
CA ARG A 835 -33.20 6.80 33.34
C ARG A 835 -34.27 7.69 34.00
N GLU A 836 -34.48 7.54 35.30
CA GLU A 836 -35.38 8.33 36.14
C GLU A 836 -35.05 9.83 36.19
N TYR A 837 -33.83 10.24 35.81
CA TYR A 837 -33.40 11.64 35.79
C TYR A 837 -33.23 12.21 34.37
N TRP A 838 -33.52 11.43 33.32
CA TRP A 838 -33.49 11.90 31.93
C TRP A 838 -34.72 12.77 31.64
N SER A 839 -34.56 13.78 30.79
CA SER A 839 -35.70 14.52 30.23
C SER A 839 -36.53 13.66 29.26
N ALA A 840 -37.71 14.15 28.86
CA ALA A 840 -38.54 13.48 27.85
C ALA A 840 -37.84 13.34 26.50
N GLU A 841 -37.11 14.38 26.03
CA GLU A 841 -36.31 14.34 24.80
C GLU A 841 -35.24 13.25 24.86
N GLU A 842 -34.45 13.23 25.95
CA GLU A 842 -33.38 12.23 26.17
C GLU A 842 -33.94 10.81 26.33
N SER A 843 -35.14 10.67 26.90
CA SER A 843 -35.84 9.39 27.02
C SER A 843 -36.31 8.84 25.67
N LEU A 844 -36.77 9.69 24.75
CA LEU A 844 -37.17 9.30 23.39
C LEU A 844 -35.96 9.12 22.45
N ALA A 845 -34.82 9.76 22.73
CA ALA A 845 -33.61 9.63 21.93
C ALA A 845 -33.06 8.20 21.86
N LEU A 846 -33.21 7.39 22.91
CA LEU A 846 -32.76 5.99 22.93
C LEU A 846 -33.59 5.06 21.99
N PRO A 847 -34.93 5.02 22.04
CA PRO A 847 -35.72 4.28 21.05
C PRO A 847 -35.58 4.86 19.64
N MET A 848 -35.39 6.17 19.46
CA MET A 848 -35.03 6.77 18.16
C MET A 848 -33.72 6.20 17.62
N LEU A 849 -32.65 6.16 18.43
CA LEU A 849 -31.36 5.56 18.04
C LEU A 849 -31.51 4.07 17.69
N HIS A 850 -32.26 3.30 18.48
CA HIS A 850 -32.46 1.86 18.24
C HIS A 850 -33.24 1.61 16.93
N THR A 851 -34.26 2.40 16.62
CA THR A 851 -35.06 2.27 15.39
C THR A 851 -34.35 2.83 14.15
N ALA A 852 -33.69 3.99 14.23
CA ALA A 852 -32.83 4.55 13.18
C ALA A 852 -31.76 3.54 12.74
N HIS A 853 -31.16 2.88 13.73
CA HIS A 853 -30.23 1.78 13.56
C HIS A 853 -30.88 0.56 12.89
N ARG A 854 -32.09 0.16 13.29
CA ARG A 854 -32.85 -0.92 12.63
C ARG A 854 -33.24 -0.57 11.18
N LEU A 855 -33.49 0.69 10.85
CA LEU A 855 -33.66 1.15 9.48
C LEU A 855 -32.36 0.99 8.66
N ALA A 856 -31.20 1.32 9.23
CA ALA A 856 -29.91 1.05 8.60
C ALA A 856 -29.66 -0.46 8.42
N VAL A 857 -30.02 -1.31 9.41
CA VAL A 857 -30.02 -2.78 9.29
C VAL A 857 -30.89 -3.23 8.12
N ARG A 858 -32.12 -2.72 7.98
CA ARG A 858 -33.03 -3.07 6.88
C ARG A 858 -32.42 -2.77 5.52
N ARG A 859 -31.79 -1.61 5.34
CA ARG A 859 -31.12 -1.26 4.07
C ARG A 859 -29.90 -2.15 3.81
N CYS A 860 -29.12 -2.48 4.85
CA CYS A 860 -27.94 -3.34 4.73
C CYS A 860 -28.27 -4.81 4.39
N TYR A 861 -29.37 -5.35 4.90
CA TYR A 861 -29.66 -6.80 4.92
C TYR A 861 -31.03 -7.19 4.31
N GLY A 862 -31.82 -6.24 3.82
CA GLY A 862 -33.13 -6.47 3.19
C GLY A 862 -33.11 -6.49 1.66
N GLY A 863 -31.92 -6.46 1.05
CA GLY A 863 -31.72 -6.54 -0.40
C GLY A 863 -30.58 -7.49 -0.76
N SER A 864 -30.66 -8.07 -1.97
CA SER A 864 -29.85 -9.19 -2.46
C SER A 864 -28.41 -9.25 -1.95
N MET A 865 -28.00 -10.40 -1.42
CA MET A 865 -26.68 -10.61 -0.80
C MET A 865 -25.48 -10.23 -1.68
N SER A 866 -25.59 -10.32 -3.01
CA SER A 866 -24.48 -10.04 -3.94
C SER A 866 -24.28 -8.53 -4.25
N SER A 867 -25.33 -7.71 -4.12
CA SER A 867 -25.26 -6.30 -4.49
C SER A 867 -24.32 -5.52 -3.57
N ARG A 868 -23.52 -4.62 -4.13
CA ARG A 868 -22.63 -3.74 -3.36
C ARG A 868 -23.46 -2.79 -2.49
N LYS A 869 -23.22 -2.83 -1.19
CA LYS A 869 -23.84 -1.94 -0.19
C LYS A 869 -22.78 -1.23 0.63
N LEU A 870 -23.11 -0.08 1.21
CA LEU A 870 -22.26 0.66 2.13
C LEU A 870 -23.10 1.19 3.29
N VAL A 871 -22.63 0.96 4.52
CA VAL A 871 -23.11 1.67 5.71
C VAL A 871 -21.98 2.52 6.30
N GLY A 872 -22.28 3.79 6.55
CA GLY A 872 -21.42 4.69 7.32
C GLY A 872 -22.06 4.97 8.67
N LEU A 873 -21.31 4.83 9.74
CA LEU A 873 -21.71 5.15 11.10
C LEU A 873 -20.74 6.21 11.62
N ASP A 874 -21.17 7.48 11.62
CA ASP A 874 -20.43 8.53 12.30
C ASP A 874 -20.80 8.58 13.78
N GLU A 875 -19.84 8.98 14.61
CA GLU A 875 -19.90 8.91 16.08
C GLU A 875 -20.45 7.57 16.64
N ALA A 876 -19.93 6.45 16.11
CA ALA A 876 -20.31 5.10 16.52
C ALA A 876 -20.00 4.78 18.00
N HIS A 877 -19.28 5.65 18.71
CA HIS A 877 -18.98 5.54 20.15
C HIS A 877 -20.27 5.46 20.99
N PHE A 878 -21.34 6.15 20.59
CA PHE A 878 -22.65 6.05 21.25
C PHE A 878 -23.17 4.61 21.29
N MET A 879 -22.92 3.83 20.24
CA MET A 879 -23.50 2.50 20.02
C MET A 879 -22.92 1.41 20.93
N GLU A 880 -21.80 1.66 21.63
CA GLU A 880 -21.32 0.75 22.67
C GLU A 880 -22.16 0.83 23.95
N GLY A 881 -22.79 1.98 24.22
CA GLY A 881 -23.55 2.24 25.44
C GLY A 881 -24.78 1.35 25.65
N TRP A 882 -25.24 0.61 24.63
CA TRP A 882 -26.36 -0.32 24.75
C TRP A 882 -26.14 -1.63 23.98
N ARG A 883 -26.77 -2.72 24.48
CA ARG A 883 -26.48 -4.10 24.05
C ARG A 883 -26.76 -4.38 22.57
N SER A 884 -27.82 -3.81 21.98
CA SER A 884 -28.16 -4.04 20.57
C SER A 884 -27.22 -3.32 19.60
N GLY A 885 -26.79 -2.09 19.90
CA GLY A 885 -25.82 -1.32 19.12
C GLY A 885 -24.49 -2.07 18.96
N ARG A 886 -23.92 -2.51 20.09
CA ARG A 886 -22.74 -3.38 20.16
C ARG A 886 -22.93 -4.70 19.39
N SER A 887 -24.08 -5.36 19.53
CA SER A 887 -24.40 -6.60 18.82
C SER A 887 -24.35 -6.42 17.28
N PHE A 888 -24.87 -5.30 16.78
CA PHE A 888 -24.83 -4.98 15.34
C PHE A 888 -23.45 -4.59 14.83
N LEU A 889 -22.62 -3.87 15.59
CA LEU A 889 -21.23 -3.61 15.18
C LEU A 889 -20.46 -4.93 15.00
N VAL A 890 -20.70 -5.90 15.90
CA VAL A 890 -20.18 -7.28 15.79
C VAL A 890 -20.80 -8.03 14.59
N ARG A 891 -22.09 -7.83 14.28
CA ARG A 891 -22.76 -8.41 13.09
C ARG A 891 -22.19 -7.85 11.79
N LEU A 892 -22.06 -6.53 11.65
CA LEU A 892 -21.39 -5.87 10.51
C LEU A 892 -19.97 -6.43 10.31
N ALA A 893 -19.19 -6.53 11.39
CA ALA A 893 -17.84 -7.07 11.33
C ALA A 893 -17.81 -8.52 10.82
N ARG A 894 -18.78 -9.37 11.19
CA ARG A 894 -18.79 -10.81 10.89
C ARG A 894 -19.48 -11.18 9.57
N ASP A 895 -20.59 -10.52 9.23
CA ASP A 895 -21.43 -10.88 8.08
C ASP A 895 -21.20 -10.01 6.83
N SER A 896 -20.49 -8.88 6.93
CA SER A 896 -20.20 -7.98 5.79
C SER A 896 -19.69 -8.67 4.53
N ARG A 897 -18.80 -9.68 4.70
CA ARG A 897 -18.29 -10.50 3.58
C ARG A 897 -19.41 -11.20 2.81
N LYS A 898 -20.43 -11.73 3.50
CA LYS A 898 -21.53 -12.50 2.89
C LYS A 898 -22.53 -11.61 2.15
N TRP A 899 -22.65 -10.35 2.56
CA TRP A 899 -23.68 -9.41 2.09
C TRP A 899 -23.14 -8.31 1.16
N ASN A 900 -21.88 -8.45 0.72
CA ASN A 900 -21.10 -7.48 -0.06
C ASN A 900 -21.23 -6.04 0.49
N LEU A 901 -21.12 -5.93 1.83
CA LEU A 901 -21.41 -4.72 2.60
C LEU A 901 -20.13 -4.10 3.15
N ALA A 902 -19.76 -2.92 2.64
CA ALA A 902 -18.73 -2.09 3.26
C ALA A 902 -19.30 -1.43 4.52
N ALA A 903 -18.59 -1.51 5.64
CA ALA A 903 -19.00 -0.94 6.93
C ALA A 903 -17.96 0.07 7.40
N LEU A 904 -18.26 1.36 7.25
CA LEU A 904 -17.41 2.47 7.69
C LEU A 904 -17.84 2.87 9.12
N VAL A 905 -16.93 2.74 10.08
CA VAL A 905 -17.22 3.01 11.51
C VAL A 905 -16.25 4.07 12.02
N ALA A 906 -16.76 5.25 12.35
CA ALA A 906 -15.96 6.33 12.92
C ALA A 906 -16.17 6.46 14.44
N SER A 907 -15.07 6.60 15.17
CA SER A 907 -15.08 7.02 16.59
C SER A 907 -13.99 8.06 16.85
N GLN A 908 -14.12 8.80 17.95
CA GLN A 908 -13.06 9.64 18.49
C GLN A 908 -11.99 8.81 19.22
N ASN A 909 -12.38 7.67 19.83
CA ASN A 909 -11.52 6.85 20.67
C ASN A 909 -11.34 5.44 20.08
N PRO A 910 -10.10 4.94 19.92
CA PRO A 910 -9.86 3.58 19.43
C PRO A 910 -10.26 2.49 20.44
N LYS A 911 -10.34 2.80 21.75
CA LYS A 911 -10.68 1.81 22.80
C LYS A 911 -12.08 1.21 22.55
N ASP A 912 -13.04 2.01 22.08
CA ASP A 912 -14.41 1.61 21.72
C ASP A 912 -14.46 0.53 20.62
N ILE A 913 -13.47 0.51 19.73
CA ILE A 913 -13.37 -0.49 18.64
C ILE A 913 -12.55 -1.70 19.08
N LEU A 914 -11.48 -1.47 19.85
CA LEU A 914 -10.64 -2.54 20.41
C LEU A 914 -11.45 -3.42 21.39
N GLY A 915 -12.36 -2.82 22.16
CA GLY A 915 -13.25 -3.48 23.12
C GLY A 915 -14.34 -4.38 22.50
N LEU A 916 -14.63 -4.27 21.20
CA LEU A 916 -15.68 -5.05 20.52
C LEU A 916 -15.29 -6.50 20.18
N ASP A 917 -14.02 -6.90 20.36
CA ASP A 917 -13.47 -8.18 19.90
C ASP A 917 -13.65 -8.44 18.38
N VAL A 918 -13.50 -7.37 17.59
CA VAL A 918 -13.55 -7.40 16.11
C VAL A 918 -12.20 -7.07 15.47
N GLN A 919 -11.12 -7.01 16.24
CA GLN A 919 -9.80 -6.52 15.81
C GLN A 919 -9.14 -7.33 14.66
N ASN A 920 -9.58 -8.58 14.46
CA ASN A 920 -9.18 -9.45 13.35
C ASN A 920 -10.09 -9.36 12.12
N LEU A 921 -11.22 -8.66 12.23
CA LEU A 921 -12.19 -8.41 11.17
C LEU A 921 -12.04 -6.99 10.59
N VAL A 922 -11.43 -6.05 11.32
CA VAL A 922 -11.05 -4.76 10.76
C VAL A 922 -10.07 -4.96 9.60
N SER A 923 -10.49 -4.69 8.37
CA SER A 923 -9.65 -4.78 7.17
C SER A 923 -8.83 -3.50 7.01
N THR A 924 -9.51 -2.36 6.90
CA THR A 924 -8.90 -1.05 6.62
C THR A 924 -8.99 -0.14 7.85
N VAL A 925 -7.97 0.69 8.09
CA VAL A 925 -7.92 1.64 9.22
C VAL A 925 -7.44 3.00 8.71
N PHE A 926 -8.07 4.08 9.16
CA PHE A 926 -7.62 5.45 9.00
C PHE A 926 -7.47 6.10 10.37
N VAL A 927 -6.25 6.47 10.74
CA VAL A 927 -5.97 7.26 11.94
C VAL A 927 -5.66 8.69 11.51
N GLY A 928 -6.54 9.63 11.84
CA GLY A 928 -6.31 11.06 11.64
C GLY A 928 -5.49 11.66 12.79
N ARG A 929 -5.58 12.98 12.96
CA ARG A 929 -4.85 13.67 14.04
C ARG A 929 -5.24 13.13 15.42
N ILE A 930 -4.21 12.82 16.21
CA ILE A 930 -4.26 12.56 17.65
C ILE A 930 -3.01 13.26 18.22
N ALA A 931 -3.19 14.36 18.95
CA ALA A 931 -2.14 15.29 19.35
C ALA A 931 -2.03 15.54 20.86
N GLU A 932 -3.10 15.32 21.64
CA GLU A 932 -3.10 15.65 23.07
C GLU A 932 -2.88 14.43 23.98
N ASP A 933 -3.40 13.26 23.59
CA ASP A 933 -3.38 12.04 24.41
C ASP A 933 -2.46 10.95 23.82
N THR A 934 -1.40 10.60 24.57
CA THR A 934 -0.41 9.58 24.20
C THR A 934 -0.88 8.14 24.40
N GLU A 935 -1.85 7.87 25.29
CA GLU A 935 -2.50 6.57 25.37
C GLU A 935 -3.39 6.33 24.14
N ILE A 936 -4.23 7.31 23.78
CA ILE A 936 -5.10 7.23 22.61
C ILE A 936 -4.25 7.10 21.33
N ALA A 937 -3.13 7.80 21.22
CA ALA A 937 -2.16 7.61 20.13
C ALA A 937 -1.60 6.17 20.12
N SER A 938 -1.23 5.62 21.28
CA SER A 938 -0.72 4.25 21.42
C SER A 938 -1.76 3.19 21.01
N GLU A 939 -3.01 3.34 21.45
CA GLU A 939 -4.11 2.45 21.06
C GLU A 939 -4.42 2.53 19.55
N ALA A 940 -4.32 3.73 18.95
CA ALA A 940 -4.49 3.91 17.52
C ALA A 940 -3.36 3.25 16.70
N LEU A 941 -2.12 3.25 17.20
CA LEU A 941 -1.00 2.51 16.60
C LEU A 941 -1.19 0.98 16.71
N ARG A 942 -1.73 0.48 17.84
CA ARG A 942 -2.14 -0.93 17.97
C ARG A 942 -3.22 -1.30 16.97
N LEU A 943 -4.23 -0.44 16.77
CA LEU A 943 -5.26 -0.63 15.74
C LEU A 943 -4.67 -0.67 14.31
N LEU A 944 -3.66 0.16 14.03
CA LEU A 944 -2.86 0.12 12.79
C LEU A 944 -1.93 -1.10 12.69
N ARG A 945 -1.70 -1.85 13.78
CA ARG A 945 -0.70 -2.92 13.90
C ARG A 945 0.73 -2.44 13.63
N VAL A 946 1.06 -1.27 14.18
CA VAL A 946 2.41 -0.65 14.21
C VAL A 946 2.95 -0.72 15.65
N PRO A 947 4.27 -0.78 15.88
CA PRO A 947 4.84 -0.60 17.21
C PRO A 947 4.40 0.69 17.91
N VAL A 948 4.45 0.66 19.25
CA VAL A 948 4.20 1.79 20.14
C VAL A 948 5.47 2.14 20.89
N ASN A 949 5.66 3.43 21.18
CA ASN A 949 6.86 4.05 21.74
C ASN A 949 8.06 4.19 20.75
N ASP A 950 7.90 3.78 19.49
CA ASP A 950 8.84 4.04 18.38
C ASP A 950 8.82 5.51 17.90
N GLY A 951 8.03 6.39 18.53
CA GLY A 951 7.88 7.81 18.15
C GLY A 951 6.89 8.08 17.02
N TYR A 952 6.15 7.05 16.55
CA TYR A 952 5.07 7.22 15.58
C TYR A 952 3.90 8.05 16.13
N GLU A 953 3.77 8.16 17.46
CA GLU A 953 2.81 9.01 18.17
C GLU A 953 2.96 10.49 17.74
N ALA A 954 4.20 10.99 17.66
CA ALA A 954 4.49 12.34 17.17
C ALA A 954 4.14 12.52 15.69
N THR A 955 4.13 11.43 14.90
CA THR A 955 3.64 11.48 13.52
C THR A 955 2.13 11.68 13.48
N LEU A 956 1.35 11.05 14.38
CA LEU A 956 -0.10 11.25 14.50
C LEU A 956 -0.45 12.67 14.95
N ALA A 957 0.32 13.24 15.88
CA ALA A 957 0.15 14.62 16.34
C ALA A 957 0.37 15.66 15.22
N SER A 958 1.25 15.36 14.26
CA SER A 958 1.58 16.25 13.13
C SER A 958 0.49 16.36 12.05
N LEU A 959 -0.47 15.42 12.00
CA LEU A 959 -1.40 15.27 10.89
C LEU A 959 -2.36 16.45 10.77
N SER A 960 -2.62 16.89 9.54
CA SER A 960 -3.61 17.95 9.23
C SER A 960 -3.40 19.25 10.02
N THR A 961 -2.15 19.56 10.39
CA THR A 961 -1.80 20.79 11.10
C THR A 961 -2.08 22.02 10.21
N ALA A 962 -2.93 22.92 10.70
CA ALA A 962 -3.21 24.19 10.03
C ALA A 962 -2.05 25.17 10.20
N ASP A 963 -1.80 26.00 9.18
CA ASP A 963 -0.82 27.07 9.26
C ASP A 963 -1.35 28.22 10.13
N ALA A 964 -0.71 28.49 11.26
CA ALA A 964 -1.09 29.55 12.18
C ALA A 964 -1.00 30.97 11.56
N GLY A 965 -0.29 31.13 10.44
CA GLY A 965 -0.25 32.37 9.67
C GLY A 965 -1.39 32.54 8.65
N SER A 966 -2.29 31.56 8.50
CA SER A 966 -3.28 31.52 7.41
C SER A 966 -4.70 31.22 7.90
N ALA A 967 -5.65 32.07 7.48
CA ALA A 967 -7.09 31.79 7.62
C ALA A 967 -7.63 30.83 6.55
N ALA A 968 -6.82 30.44 5.55
CA ALA A 968 -7.24 29.54 4.49
C ALA A 968 -7.28 28.08 4.99
N ARG A 969 -8.43 27.43 4.86
CA ARG A 969 -8.63 26.03 5.25
C ARG A 969 -7.77 25.09 4.41
N LEU A 970 -7.35 23.97 5.01
CA LEU A 970 -6.73 22.87 4.28
C LEU A 970 -7.77 22.23 3.34
N GLY A 971 -7.57 22.34 2.02
CA GLY A 971 -8.35 21.62 0.99
C GLY A 971 -8.06 20.11 0.93
N PHE A 972 -7.54 19.53 2.00
CA PHE A 972 -7.13 18.14 2.14
C PHE A 972 -7.14 17.72 3.61
N ARG A 973 -7.08 16.43 3.90
CA ARG A 973 -6.85 15.89 5.26
C ARG A 973 -5.77 14.82 5.22
N GLU A 974 -5.01 14.70 6.30
CA GLU A 974 -3.96 13.68 6.44
C GLU A 974 -4.34 12.62 7.46
N PHE A 975 -4.05 11.38 7.11
CA PHE A 975 -4.27 10.19 7.94
C PHE A 975 -3.05 9.26 7.84
N VAL A 976 -2.83 8.41 8.83
CA VAL A 976 -2.10 7.15 8.64
C VAL A 976 -3.11 6.08 8.29
N MET A 977 -2.98 5.53 7.08
CA MET A 977 -3.86 4.49 6.55
C MET A 977 -3.18 3.13 6.69
N ARG A 978 -3.92 2.11 7.18
CA ARG A 978 -3.61 0.69 6.94
C ARG A 978 -4.63 0.12 5.96
N ASP A 979 -4.15 -0.55 4.92
CA ASP A 979 -5.03 -1.30 3.99
C ASP A 979 -5.23 -2.76 4.39
N VAL A 980 -6.09 -3.46 3.62
CA VAL A 980 -6.40 -4.88 3.78
C VAL A 980 -5.17 -5.80 3.67
N ASP A 981 -4.11 -5.38 2.97
CA ASP A 981 -2.87 -6.14 2.84
C ASP A 981 -1.88 -5.87 3.99
N GLY A 982 -2.25 -5.01 4.96
CA GLY A 982 -1.40 -4.66 6.10
C GLY A 982 -0.28 -3.67 5.76
N ARG A 983 -0.36 -2.98 4.62
CA ARG A 983 0.55 -1.86 4.31
C ARG A 983 0.06 -0.64 5.07
N VAL A 984 0.96 -0.01 5.83
CA VAL A 984 0.70 1.20 6.63
C VAL A 984 1.46 2.37 6.03
N GLN A 985 0.79 3.51 5.84
CA GLN A 985 1.39 4.70 5.23
C GLN A 985 0.65 5.99 5.59
N LYS A 986 1.38 7.10 5.80
CA LYS A 986 0.81 8.45 5.86
C LYS A 986 0.28 8.84 4.48
N VAL A 987 -1.01 9.12 4.39
CA VAL A 987 -1.75 9.56 3.20
C VAL A 987 -2.29 10.98 3.40
N ARG A 988 -2.36 11.73 2.31
CA ARG A 988 -3.14 12.96 2.15
C ARG A 988 -4.35 12.59 1.30
N VAL A 989 -5.52 12.60 1.93
CA VAL A 989 -6.83 12.51 1.29
C VAL A 989 -7.12 13.87 0.63
N ASP A 990 -7.43 13.81 -0.67
CA ASP A 990 -7.56 14.99 -1.52
C ASP A 990 -8.58 14.69 -2.63
N VAL A 991 -9.84 15.05 -2.37
CA VAL A 991 -10.98 14.84 -3.28
C VAL A 991 -11.40 16.13 -3.98
N SER A 992 -10.51 17.13 -4.02
CA SER A 992 -10.71 18.46 -4.63
C SER A 992 -10.90 18.45 -6.16
N TYR A 993 -10.87 17.26 -6.79
CA TYR A 993 -11.25 17.07 -8.19
C TYR A 993 -12.76 16.89 -8.40
N VAL A 994 -13.53 16.70 -7.32
CA VAL A 994 -15.00 16.79 -7.34
C VAL A 994 -15.39 18.20 -6.91
N ASP A 995 -16.04 18.93 -7.80
CA ASP A 995 -16.42 20.33 -7.56
C ASP A 995 -17.46 20.43 -6.41
N GLY A 996 -17.36 21.48 -5.60
CA GLY A 996 -18.22 21.73 -4.43
C GLY A 996 -18.27 20.66 -3.32
N LEU A 997 -17.67 19.47 -3.48
CA LEU A 997 -17.81 18.35 -2.53
C LEU A 997 -17.27 18.69 -1.13
N LEU A 998 -16.14 19.38 -1.05
CA LEU A 998 -15.54 19.75 0.23
C LEU A 998 -16.36 20.80 0.99
N ASP A 999 -17.15 21.62 0.29
CA ASP A 999 -18.01 22.64 0.91
C ASP A 999 -19.29 22.02 1.47
N HIS A 1000 -19.89 21.05 0.76
CA HIS A 1000 -20.99 20.24 1.28
C HIS A 1000 -20.55 19.35 2.48
N LEU A 1001 -19.25 19.05 2.59
CA LEU A 1001 -18.63 18.32 3.70
C LEU A 1001 -18.02 19.23 4.80
N ASP A 1002 -18.17 20.55 4.72
CA ASP A 1002 -17.63 21.48 5.73
C ASP A 1002 -18.46 21.42 7.02
N THR A 1003 -18.00 20.67 8.02
CA THR A 1003 -18.71 20.47 9.29
C THR A 1003 -18.58 21.63 10.28
N THR A 1004 -17.98 22.78 9.88
CA THR A 1004 -17.74 23.88 10.82
C THR A 1004 -19.03 24.65 11.20
N PRO A 1005 -19.13 25.20 12.43
CA PRO A 1005 -20.34 25.84 12.93
C PRO A 1005 -20.90 26.98 12.05
N ALA A 1006 -20.05 27.71 11.33
CA ALA A 1006 -20.50 28.79 10.45
C ALA A 1006 -21.30 28.25 9.24
N ALA A 1007 -20.85 27.17 8.61
CA ALA A 1007 -21.56 26.53 7.51
C ALA A 1007 -22.81 25.78 7.99
N VAL A 1008 -22.76 25.17 9.18
CA VAL A 1008 -23.93 24.55 9.81
C VAL A 1008 -24.99 25.60 10.14
N ALA A 1009 -24.62 26.74 10.75
CA ALA A 1009 -25.55 27.82 11.07
C ALA A 1009 -26.20 28.47 9.84
N GLN A 1010 -25.45 28.63 8.74
CA GLN A 1010 -26.01 29.08 7.46
C GLN A 1010 -27.03 28.08 6.87
N THR A 1011 -26.90 26.78 7.18
CA THR A 1011 -27.80 25.72 6.67
C THR A 1011 -28.97 25.45 7.61
N ALA A 1012 -28.87 25.79 8.90
CA ALA A 1012 -29.94 25.57 9.88
C ALA A 1012 -31.24 26.34 9.54
N GLY A 1013 -31.13 27.49 8.85
CA GLY A 1013 -32.27 28.23 8.28
C GLY A 1013 -32.69 27.78 6.87
N ALA A 1014 -32.14 26.67 6.36
CA ALA A 1014 -32.38 26.16 5.00
C ALA A 1014 -32.71 24.65 4.95
N LEU A 1015 -32.75 23.97 6.10
CA LEU A 1015 -33.47 22.70 6.23
C LEU A 1015 -34.97 23.02 6.16
N PRO A 1016 -35.79 22.26 5.39
CA PRO A 1016 -37.19 22.59 5.21
C PRO A 1016 -37.99 22.33 6.50
N THR A 1017 -38.27 23.39 7.25
CA THR A 1017 -39.31 23.38 8.29
C THR A 1017 -40.67 23.34 7.62
N VAL A 1018 -41.37 22.20 7.74
CA VAL A 1018 -42.67 21.89 7.11
C VAL A 1018 -43.85 22.69 7.71
N LEU A 1019 -43.58 23.84 8.32
CA LEU A 1019 -44.54 24.69 9.05
C LEU A 1019 -44.92 25.97 8.27
N ALA A 1020 -44.44 26.15 7.04
CA ALA A 1020 -44.66 27.38 6.26
C ALA A 1020 -45.99 27.43 5.48
N ASP A 1021 -46.51 26.28 5.04
CA ASP A 1021 -47.62 26.20 4.07
C ASP A 1021 -49.01 25.96 4.72
N LEU A 1022 -49.24 26.48 5.94
CA LEU A 1022 -50.52 26.38 6.66
C LEU A 1022 -51.16 27.73 7.06
N GLU A 1023 -50.55 28.86 6.65
CA GLU A 1023 -51.16 30.20 6.77
C GLU A 1023 -51.18 30.93 5.41
N ALA A 1024 -52.06 30.49 4.50
CA ALA A 1024 -52.34 31.12 3.20
C ALA A 1024 -53.80 30.92 2.76
#